data_AF-A0A8C3URA3-F1
#
_entry.id   AF-A0A8C3URA3-F1
#
_cell.length_a   1.000
_cell.length_b   1.000
_cell.length_c   1.000
_cell.angle_alpha   90.00
_cell.angle_beta   90.00
_cell.angle_gamma   90.00
#
_symmetry.space_group_name_H-M   'P 1'
#
loop_
_entity.id
_entity.type
_entity.pdbx_description
1 polymer ?
#
loop_
_entity_poly.entity_id
_entity_poly.type
_entity_poly.pdbx_seq_one_letter_code
_entity_poly.pdbx_strand_id
1 'polypeptide(L)'
;VHESEHLDVATSLDFFCTINLDQEEVFRTQVVEKSLSPYFGEEFYFEIPRTFQWLSFYIYDKSVLQKDLRIGKVSIKKEDLCNYTGKENWFMLQPVDSNSEVQVTIELQVIASLIYCLPFPCSIKECHGLPLINGQNCDPYATVSLVGPSRNDQKKTKVKKKTSNPQFNETFYFEVTRSSSYTKKSQFQVEEEDIEKLEVRVDLWNNGNLVQDIFLGEIKVPVKVLRNDSFQAWYLLQPRENGNKSSKTDDLGSLRLNICYTEDCVLPSEYYTSLRNLLLKSADVQPISASAAYILSEVCRDKYDAVLPLVRLLLHHHKLVPFVAAVAELDLKDTQEANTIFRGNTLATRCVDEMMKIVGKHYLKVTLKPVIDEICESPKPCEIDPIKLREGDNVEINMENLRYYVDKVFREIVRSSISCPTLMCDVFYSLRHLAAKRFPNDPHVQYSAVSSFVFLRFFAVAVVSPHTFHLRPHHPDAQTSRTLTLISKAIQTLGSWGSLTKTKLSSFKETFMCEFFKTFQEETFTESVKKVCFNCIFLLEMYKRAQGRTRIGKKNFKKRWFCLTSREFTYHKQQEPIFTIPIKNILAVEKLDESSFNKKNMFQVLHGEKPLYIQANNCVEASEWIEALCRVTRCNQKRLSFYHPSAFLNGNWLCCKATIESSEGCARCTADVPADTQIEIDGDRETERIYSLFTINRSKLQKLEEACGSIAVYQGPRKEPDDYSNFTIEDSVATFHTLQQIIDIVEKLNESHEKYQKKRSSILAYASGTPLASF
;
A
#
# COMPACT_ATOMS: atom_id res chain seq x y z
N VAL A 1 43.59 -44.61 23.26
CA VAL A 1 44.44 -43.42 23.07
C VAL A 1 43.93 -42.74 21.82
N HIS A 2 43.55 -41.47 22.01
CA HIS A 2 42.71 -40.60 21.17
C HIS A 2 42.82 -40.73 19.65
N GLU A 3 41.67 -40.80 18.97
CA GLU A 3 41.29 -39.94 17.82
C GLU A 3 39.98 -40.45 17.19
N SER A 4 38.89 -39.70 17.37
CA SER A 4 37.81 -39.46 16.37
C SER A 4 36.55 -38.86 17.01
N GLU A 5 36.66 -37.64 17.53
CA GLU A 5 35.51 -36.72 17.65
C GLU A 5 35.90 -35.40 16.99
N HIS A 6 35.95 -35.39 15.66
CA HIS A 6 35.83 -34.15 14.91
C HIS A 6 34.36 -33.97 14.56
N LEU A 7 33.75 -32.96 15.18
CA LEU A 7 32.45 -32.41 14.84
C LEU A 7 32.40 -32.07 13.32
N ASP A 8 31.74 -32.92 12.54
CA ASP A 8 31.08 -32.50 11.31
C ASP A 8 29.73 -31.86 11.67
N VAL A 9 29.77 -30.61 12.14
CA VAL A 9 28.61 -29.72 12.12
C VAL A 9 28.92 -28.65 11.09
N ALA A 10 28.64 -28.94 9.82
CA ALA A 10 28.47 -27.89 8.84
C ALA A 10 27.33 -26.99 9.35
N THR A 11 27.67 -25.81 9.85
CA THR A 11 26.76 -24.83 10.44
C THR A 11 25.68 -24.47 9.43
N SER A 12 24.47 -24.98 9.65
CA SER A 12 23.31 -24.64 8.84
C SER A 12 22.86 -23.23 9.22
N LEU A 13 23.16 -22.25 8.38
CA LEU A 13 22.80 -20.85 8.57
C LEU A 13 21.36 -20.60 8.10
N ASP A 14 20.68 -19.66 8.76
CA ASP A 14 19.28 -19.32 8.51
C ASP A 14 19.19 -17.90 7.97
N PHE A 15 18.99 -17.74 6.66
CA PHE A 15 19.15 -16.43 6.02
C PHE A 15 17.84 -15.66 5.90
N PHE A 16 17.89 -14.35 6.09
CA PHE A 16 16.84 -13.43 5.62
C PHE A 16 17.45 -12.16 5.02
N CYS A 17 16.67 -11.49 4.18
CA CYS A 17 17.04 -10.24 3.52
C CYS A 17 16.13 -9.11 4.00
N THR A 18 16.71 -7.94 4.28
CA THR A 18 15.93 -6.70 4.48
C THR A 18 16.13 -5.76 3.30
N ILE A 19 15.07 -5.08 2.91
CA ILE A 19 15.07 -4.03 1.88
C ILE A 19 14.94 -2.71 2.62
N ASN A 20 15.91 -1.83 2.39
CA ASN A 20 16.02 -0.56 3.08
C ASN A 20 16.03 0.59 2.06
N LEU A 21 15.27 1.64 2.38
CA LEU A 21 15.45 2.95 1.76
C LEU A 21 16.33 3.77 2.69
N ASP A 22 17.55 4.04 2.23
CA ASP A 22 18.63 4.56 3.05
C ASP A 22 18.87 3.65 4.28
N GLN A 23 18.58 4.13 5.49
CA GLN A 23 18.71 3.37 6.73
C GLN A 23 17.40 2.76 7.24
N GLU A 24 16.25 3.06 6.63
CA GLU A 24 14.96 2.53 7.08
C GLU A 24 14.64 1.19 6.43
N GLU A 25 14.46 0.16 7.23
CA GLU A 25 13.92 -1.13 6.80
C GLU A 25 12.46 -0.96 6.38
N VAL A 26 12.18 -1.22 5.11
CA VAL A 26 10.84 -1.12 4.53
C VAL A 26 10.20 -2.50 4.40
N PHE A 27 11.00 -3.50 4.03
CA PHE A 27 10.56 -4.89 3.90
C PHE A 27 11.59 -5.87 4.43
N ARG A 28 11.10 -7.08 4.72
CA ARG A 28 11.89 -8.22 5.17
C ARG A 28 11.33 -9.49 4.54
N THR A 29 12.21 -10.34 4.01
CA THR A 29 11.86 -11.66 3.50
C THR A 29 11.56 -12.65 4.62
N GLN A 30 10.97 -13.78 4.26
CA GLN A 30 10.97 -14.98 5.08
C GLN A 30 12.39 -15.48 5.31
N VAL A 31 12.53 -16.26 6.38
CA VAL A 31 13.78 -16.91 6.73
C VAL A 31 13.90 -18.19 5.91
N VAL A 32 14.99 -18.31 5.18
CA VAL A 32 15.37 -19.54 4.49
C VAL A 32 16.30 -20.31 5.40
N GLU A 33 15.76 -21.36 6.02
CA GLU A 33 16.50 -22.18 6.97
C GLU A 33 17.49 -23.11 6.27
N LYS A 34 18.65 -23.32 6.89
CA LYS A 34 19.63 -24.35 6.53
C LYS A 34 20.09 -24.36 5.07
N SER A 35 20.33 -23.19 4.48
CA SER A 35 20.76 -23.08 3.07
C SER A 35 21.94 -22.14 2.89
N LEU A 36 23.03 -22.59 2.26
CA LEU A 36 24.16 -21.74 1.86
C LEU A 36 23.91 -20.95 0.57
N SER A 37 22.78 -21.18 -0.10
CA SER A 37 22.37 -20.47 -1.32
C SER A 37 20.88 -20.17 -1.21
N PRO A 38 20.49 -19.22 -0.34
CA PRO A 38 19.09 -18.96 -0.06
C PRO A 38 18.37 -18.41 -1.29
N TYR A 39 17.26 -19.06 -1.66
CA TYR A 39 16.32 -18.54 -2.64
C TYR A 39 15.10 -17.99 -1.92
N PHE A 40 14.98 -16.66 -1.87
CA PHE A 40 13.86 -16.00 -1.21
C PHE A 40 12.57 -16.07 -2.04
N GLY A 41 12.66 -15.82 -3.35
CA GLY A 41 11.52 -15.93 -4.27
C GLY A 41 10.36 -14.97 -3.98
N GLU A 42 10.62 -13.86 -3.28
CA GLU A 42 9.62 -12.87 -2.87
C GLU A 42 9.67 -11.61 -3.74
N GLU A 43 8.48 -11.09 -4.06
CA GLU A 43 8.31 -9.83 -4.79
C GLU A 43 7.70 -8.77 -3.88
N PHE A 44 8.31 -7.59 -3.86
CA PHE A 44 7.85 -6.47 -3.05
C PHE A 44 7.44 -5.30 -3.94
N TYR A 45 6.24 -4.79 -3.72
CA TYR A 45 5.70 -3.63 -4.42
C TYR A 45 5.27 -2.60 -3.40
N PHE A 46 5.84 -1.40 -3.48
CA PHE A 46 5.51 -0.33 -2.58
C PHE A 46 5.74 1.04 -3.21
N GLU A 47 4.98 2.00 -2.72
CA GLU A 47 5.15 3.39 -3.07
C GLU A 47 6.17 4.02 -2.14
N ILE A 48 7.04 4.87 -2.68
CA ILE A 48 8.11 5.50 -1.93
C ILE A 48 7.55 6.79 -1.29
N PRO A 49 7.40 6.85 0.05
CA PRO A 49 6.68 7.94 0.71
C PRO A 49 7.50 9.24 0.81
N ARG A 50 8.80 9.19 0.51
CA ARG A 50 9.75 10.29 0.68
C ARG A 50 10.91 10.18 -0.29
N THR A 51 11.67 11.26 -0.44
CA THR A 51 12.95 11.22 -1.17
C THR A 51 13.93 10.28 -0.46
N PHE A 52 14.64 9.48 -1.23
CA PHE A 52 15.69 8.58 -0.76
C PHE A 52 16.92 8.72 -1.68
N GLN A 53 18.08 8.29 -1.20
CA GLN A 53 19.34 8.32 -1.93
C GLN A 53 19.78 6.93 -2.37
N TRP A 54 19.55 5.92 -1.53
CA TRP A 54 20.00 4.56 -1.78
C TRP A 54 18.92 3.54 -1.51
N LEU A 55 18.83 2.56 -2.41
CA LEU A 55 18.11 1.32 -2.18
C LEU A 55 19.14 0.26 -1.76
N SER A 56 19.01 -0.24 -0.53
CA SER A 56 19.96 -1.18 0.05
C SER A 56 19.28 -2.51 0.41
N PHE A 57 19.99 -3.60 0.19
CA PHE A 57 19.59 -4.95 0.54
C PHE A 57 20.61 -5.52 1.51
N TYR A 58 20.17 -5.90 2.71
CA TYR A 58 21.04 -6.46 3.74
C TYR A 58 20.74 -7.94 3.94
N ILE A 59 21.77 -8.77 3.93
CA ILE A 59 21.67 -10.20 4.21
C ILE A 59 22.06 -10.46 5.66
N TYR A 60 21.19 -11.18 6.36
CA TYR A 60 21.36 -11.55 7.75
C TYR A 60 21.41 -13.06 7.92
N ASP A 61 22.19 -13.52 8.89
CA ASP A 61 22.06 -14.83 9.53
C ASP A 61 21.22 -14.67 10.79
N LYS A 62 20.10 -15.40 10.85
CA LYS A 62 19.15 -15.37 11.95
C LYS A 62 19.69 -16.23 13.09
N SER A 63 19.90 -15.60 14.23
CA SER A 63 20.32 -16.31 15.44
C SER A 63 19.13 -16.52 16.38
N VAL A 64 18.97 -17.73 16.90
CA VAL A 64 17.92 -18.05 17.89
C VAL A 64 18.20 -17.42 19.27
N LEU A 65 19.48 -17.18 19.59
CA LEU A 65 19.92 -16.78 20.93
C LEU A 65 20.69 -15.44 20.97
N GLN A 66 21.11 -14.92 19.82
CA GLN A 66 21.86 -13.66 19.71
C GLN A 66 21.16 -12.69 18.78
N LYS A 67 21.67 -11.46 18.71
CA LYS A 67 21.24 -10.48 17.70
C LYS A 67 21.62 -11.00 16.32
N ASP A 68 20.70 -10.88 15.36
CA ASP A 68 20.92 -11.30 13.96
C ASP A 68 22.21 -10.70 13.40
N LEU A 69 23.04 -11.54 12.78
CA LEU A 69 24.35 -11.16 12.29
C LEU A 69 24.23 -10.65 10.85
N ARG A 70 24.75 -9.45 10.58
CA ARG A 70 24.83 -8.89 9.22
C ARG A 70 26.00 -9.52 8.47
N ILE A 71 25.70 -10.14 7.34
CA ILE A 71 26.68 -10.85 6.52
C ILE A 71 27.23 -9.93 5.43
N GLY A 72 26.35 -9.22 4.75
CA GLY A 72 26.73 -8.36 3.63
C GLY A 72 25.58 -7.47 3.16
N LYS A 73 25.91 -6.49 2.31
CA LYS A 73 24.94 -5.59 1.69
C LYS A 73 25.15 -5.39 0.21
N VAL A 74 24.07 -5.09 -0.51
CA VAL A 74 24.08 -4.47 -1.83
C VAL A 74 23.46 -3.09 -1.68
N SER A 75 24.05 -2.05 -2.25
CA SER A 75 23.49 -0.69 -2.22
C SER A 75 23.54 -0.09 -3.62
N ILE A 76 22.39 0.39 -4.09
CA ILE A 76 22.23 0.98 -5.42
C ILE A 76 21.74 2.41 -5.24
N LYS A 77 22.41 3.38 -5.87
CA LYS A 77 21.98 4.78 -5.80
C LYS A 77 20.66 4.98 -6.54
N LYS A 78 19.86 5.94 -6.07
CA LYS A 78 18.64 6.39 -6.75
C LYS A 78 18.89 6.71 -8.23
N GLU A 79 19.98 7.42 -8.53
CA GLU A 79 20.35 7.81 -9.90
C GLU A 79 20.67 6.62 -10.81
N ASP A 80 21.11 5.49 -10.24
CA ASP A 80 21.50 4.30 -10.99
C ASP A 80 20.36 3.27 -11.13
N LEU A 81 19.25 3.41 -10.39
CA LEU A 81 18.14 2.45 -10.40
C LEU A 81 17.51 2.26 -11.79
N CYS A 82 17.48 3.32 -12.60
CA CYS A 82 16.97 3.25 -13.97
C CYS A 82 17.77 2.29 -14.85
N ASN A 83 19.07 2.11 -14.59
CA ASN A 83 19.94 1.21 -15.36
C ASN A 83 19.60 -0.28 -15.18
N TYR A 84 18.99 -0.62 -14.04
CA TYR A 84 18.65 -1.99 -13.66
C TYR A 84 17.17 -2.32 -13.84
N THR A 85 16.35 -1.34 -14.27
CA THR A 85 14.89 -1.49 -14.33
C THR A 85 14.47 -2.60 -15.31
N GLY A 86 13.70 -3.57 -14.80
CA GLY A 86 13.14 -4.68 -15.58
C GLY A 86 14.15 -5.74 -16.01
N LYS A 87 15.33 -5.78 -15.37
CA LYS A 87 16.40 -6.75 -15.65
C LYS A 87 16.79 -7.49 -14.37
N GLU A 88 16.98 -8.80 -14.50
CA GLU A 88 17.61 -9.61 -13.45
C GLU A 88 19.13 -9.46 -13.50
N ASN A 89 19.72 -8.96 -12.41
CA ASN A 89 21.16 -8.73 -12.32
C ASN A 89 21.74 -9.37 -11.05
N TRP A 90 23.00 -9.80 -11.13
CA TRP A 90 23.79 -10.24 -9.98
C TRP A 90 24.61 -9.07 -9.43
N PHE A 91 24.56 -8.88 -8.12
CA PHE A 91 25.29 -7.84 -7.40
C PHE A 91 26.20 -8.50 -6.37
N MET A 92 27.48 -8.12 -6.37
CA MET A 92 28.44 -8.60 -5.37
C MET A 92 28.10 -8.06 -3.99
N LEU A 93 28.11 -8.92 -2.96
CA LEU A 93 27.90 -8.49 -1.58
C LEU A 93 29.11 -7.72 -1.07
N GLN A 94 28.84 -6.58 -0.45
CA GLN A 94 29.85 -5.75 0.20
C GLN A 94 29.84 -5.99 1.71
N PRO A 95 31.01 -5.98 2.37
CA PRO A 95 31.08 -6.07 3.82
C PRO A 95 30.36 -4.88 4.46
N VAL A 96 29.66 -5.15 5.57
CA VAL A 96 29.01 -4.12 6.37
C VAL A 96 29.97 -3.72 7.49
N ASP A 97 30.68 -2.61 7.32
CA ASP A 97 31.47 -1.99 8.39
C ASP A 97 30.81 -0.69 8.90
N SER A 98 31.12 -0.29 10.13
CA SER A 98 30.59 0.92 10.77
C SER A 98 30.97 2.23 10.05
N ASN A 99 31.88 2.19 9.08
CA ASN A 99 32.35 3.34 8.31
C ASN A 99 31.71 3.43 6.91
N SER A 100 31.05 2.36 6.46
CA SER A 100 30.45 2.19 5.13
C SER A 100 28.99 2.69 5.04
N GLU A 101 28.42 3.22 6.13
CA GLU A 101 27.00 3.60 6.28
C GLU A 101 26.75 5.12 6.20
N VAL A 102 27.62 5.85 5.51
CA VAL A 102 27.60 7.32 5.45
C VAL A 102 26.95 7.83 4.16
N GLN A 103 25.79 8.47 4.24
CA GLN A 103 25.03 8.98 3.09
C GLN A 103 24.28 10.29 3.43
N VAL A 104 25.03 11.35 3.76
CA VAL A 104 24.50 12.66 4.17
C VAL A 104 24.88 13.76 3.17
N THR A 105 24.05 14.81 3.05
CA THR A 105 24.39 16.05 2.31
C THR A 105 24.66 17.23 3.26
N ILE A 106 25.70 18.04 3.00
CA ILE A 106 26.08 19.25 3.81
C ILE A 106 26.16 20.49 2.91
N GLU A 107 25.66 21.65 3.35
CA GLU A 107 26.08 22.93 2.75
C GLU A 107 27.36 23.41 3.41
N LEU A 108 28.42 23.54 2.62
CA LEU A 108 29.67 24.12 3.09
C LEU A 108 29.89 25.44 2.37
N GLN A 109 29.98 26.54 3.12
CA GLN A 109 30.46 27.80 2.58
C GLN A 109 31.94 27.98 2.89
N VAL A 110 32.81 27.72 1.91
CA VAL A 110 34.25 27.95 2.05
C VAL A 110 34.61 29.31 1.45
N ILE A 111 34.86 30.28 2.32
CA ILE A 111 35.31 31.61 1.91
C ILE A 111 36.84 31.61 1.96
N ALA A 112 37.51 31.41 0.82
CA ALA A 112 38.95 31.60 0.76
C ALA A 112 39.26 33.02 0.30
N SER A 113 39.74 33.87 1.21
CA SER A 113 40.52 35.04 0.81
C SER A 113 42.00 34.67 0.91
N LEU A 114 42.62 34.30 -0.20
CA LEU A 114 44.08 34.19 -0.29
C LEU A 114 44.68 35.61 -0.37
N ILE A 115 44.63 36.33 0.75
CA ILE A 115 45.56 37.43 0.98
C ILE A 115 46.70 36.84 1.79
N TYR A 116 47.87 36.71 1.16
CA TYR A 116 49.11 36.31 1.82
C TYR A 116 49.23 37.12 3.13
N CYS A 117 49.29 36.41 4.27
CA CYS A 117 49.33 36.93 5.66
C CYS A 117 48.01 37.04 6.46
N LEU A 118 46.85 36.55 5.98
CA LEU A 118 45.62 36.49 6.79
C LEU A 118 45.12 35.06 7.09
N PRO A 119 44.44 34.82 8.23
CA PRO A 119 43.84 33.51 8.53
C PRO A 119 42.76 33.12 7.53
N PHE A 120 42.78 31.89 7.05
CA PHE A 120 41.83 31.29 6.10
C PHE A 120 40.50 30.95 6.80
N PRO A 121 39.37 31.62 6.46
CA PRO A 121 38.08 31.39 7.12
C PRO A 121 37.23 30.29 6.44
N CYS A 122 36.96 29.19 7.15
CA CYS A 122 35.99 28.17 6.75
C CYS A 122 34.68 28.35 7.52
N SER A 123 33.55 28.51 6.84
CA SER A 123 32.24 28.58 7.50
C SER A 123 31.40 27.33 7.24
N ILE A 124 30.95 26.67 8.31
CA ILE A 124 29.89 25.65 8.21
C ILE A 124 28.57 26.32 8.55
N LYS A 125 27.65 26.34 7.59
CA LYS A 125 26.30 26.89 7.77
C LYS A 125 25.35 25.84 8.29
N GLU A 126 24.95 24.91 7.44
CA GLU A 126 23.91 23.94 7.76
C GLU A 126 24.07 22.61 7.01
N CYS A 127 23.39 21.59 7.50
CA CYS A 127 23.22 20.31 6.81
C CYS A 127 21.75 19.99 6.72
N HIS A 128 21.37 19.25 5.67
CA HIS A 128 20.01 18.79 5.48
C HIS A 128 19.95 17.29 5.25
N GLY A 129 18.86 16.68 5.70
CA GLY A 129 18.54 15.29 5.39
C GLY A 129 19.47 14.26 6.04
N LEU A 130 19.92 14.49 7.29
CA LEU A 130 20.65 13.44 8.03
C LEU A 130 19.74 12.22 8.24
N PRO A 131 20.28 10.99 8.10
CA PRO A 131 19.53 9.77 8.32
C PRO A 131 19.10 9.65 9.78
N LEU A 132 18.04 8.87 10.02
CA LEU A 132 17.62 8.51 11.37
C LEU A 132 18.48 7.35 11.88
N ILE A 133 19.17 7.54 13.01
CA ILE A 133 19.92 6.46 13.66
C ILE A 133 18.97 5.71 14.59
N ASN A 134 18.71 4.43 14.30
CA ASN A 134 17.75 3.60 15.02
C ASN A 134 16.32 4.22 15.10
N GLY A 135 15.89 4.90 14.03
CA GLY A 135 14.57 5.53 13.96
C GLY A 135 14.43 6.82 14.78
N GLN A 136 15.53 7.39 15.29
CA GLN A 136 15.55 8.65 16.02
C GLN A 136 16.43 9.70 15.33
N ASN A 137 16.11 10.98 15.55
CA ASN A 137 16.90 12.10 15.04
C ASN A 137 18.30 12.15 15.70
N CYS A 138 19.30 12.53 14.91
CA CYS A 138 20.70 12.60 15.32
C CYS A 138 21.01 13.77 16.26
N ASP A 139 22.13 13.65 16.96
CA ASP A 139 22.84 14.71 17.69
C ASP A 139 24.12 15.13 16.90
N PRO A 140 24.01 15.79 15.73
CA PRO A 140 25.15 16.01 14.85
C PRO A 140 26.14 17.08 15.32
N TYR A 141 27.43 16.86 15.03
CA TYR A 141 28.49 17.86 15.03
C TYR A 141 29.46 17.65 13.87
N ALA A 142 30.02 18.73 13.34
CA ALA A 142 31.06 18.71 12.32
C ALA A 142 32.44 19.04 12.89
N THR A 143 33.49 18.44 12.32
CA THR A 143 34.89 18.81 12.52
C THR A 143 35.46 19.32 11.21
N VAL A 144 36.06 20.51 11.22
CA VAL A 144 36.78 21.10 10.08
C VAL A 144 38.26 20.97 10.33
N SER A 145 38.99 20.40 9.37
CA SER A 145 40.43 20.23 9.42
C SER A 145 41.10 20.86 8.21
N LEU A 146 42.20 21.59 8.42
CA LEU A 146 43.14 21.95 7.35
C LEU A 146 44.29 20.95 7.35
N VAL A 147 44.40 20.19 6.26
CA VAL A 147 45.29 19.03 6.15
C VAL A 147 46.31 19.30 5.05
N GLY A 148 47.56 18.92 5.31
CA GLY A 148 48.65 18.96 4.34
C GLY A 148 49.74 17.94 4.66
N PRO A 149 50.83 17.88 3.87
CA PRO A 149 51.87 16.86 4.01
C PRO A 149 52.49 16.74 5.42
N SER A 150 52.54 17.85 6.16
CA SER A 150 53.09 17.90 7.52
C SER A 150 52.14 18.56 8.54
N ARG A 151 50.85 18.72 8.21
CA ARG A 151 49.88 19.51 8.99
C ARG A 151 48.52 18.81 9.10
N ASN A 152 47.90 18.88 10.27
CA ASN A 152 46.51 18.49 10.50
C ASN A 152 45.94 19.33 11.65
N ASP A 153 45.36 20.49 11.32
CA ASP A 153 44.74 21.37 12.30
C ASP A 153 43.24 21.17 12.28
N GLN A 154 42.67 20.65 13.36
CA GLN A 154 41.24 20.31 13.46
C GLN A 154 40.52 21.23 14.45
N LYS A 155 39.32 21.67 14.09
CA LYS A 155 38.37 22.40 14.95
C LYS A 155 37.00 21.73 14.88
N LYS A 156 36.20 21.85 15.94
CA LYS A 156 34.88 21.21 16.05
C LYS A 156 33.79 22.22 16.35
N THR A 157 32.61 21.97 15.77
CA THR A 157 31.36 22.71 16.05
C THR A 157 30.72 22.27 17.35
N LYS A 158 29.70 23.02 17.80
CA LYS A 158 28.80 22.59 18.87
C LYS A 158 27.85 21.50 18.37
N VAL A 159 27.62 20.50 19.21
CA VAL A 159 26.62 19.45 18.98
C VAL A 159 25.22 20.07 18.94
N LYS A 160 24.47 19.81 17.87
CA LYS A 160 23.04 20.14 17.75
C LYS A 160 22.26 18.89 18.12
N LYS A 161 21.22 19.01 18.95
CA LYS A 161 20.51 17.84 19.48
C LYS A 161 19.24 17.54 18.69
N LYS A 162 18.92 16.25 18.52
CA LYS A 162 17.67 15.73 17.95
C LYS A 162 17.23 16.42 16.66
N THR A 163 18.13 16.59 15.72
CA THR A 163 17.83 17.21 14.43
C THR A 163 18.47 16.46 13.28
N SER A 164 17.71 16.30 12.20
CA SER A 164 18.23 15.83 10.90
C SER A 164 18.66 16.98 9.98
N ASN A 165 18.48 18.22 10.43
CA ASN A 165 18.77 19.43 9.68
C ASN A 165 19.53 20.44 10.57
N PRO A 166 20.79 20.15 10.96
CA PRO A 166 21.51 21.02 11.89
C PRO A 166 21.94 22.33 11.23
N GLN A 167 21.70 23.45 11.92
CA GLN A 167 22.29 24.75 11.61
C GLN A 167 23.44 25.03 12.57
N PHE A 168 24.67 25.00 12.07
CA PHE A 168 25.88 25.30 12.80
C PHE A 168 26.13 26.79 12.87
N ASN A 169 26.22 27.45 11.70
CA ASN A 169 26.58 28.86 11.54
C ASN A 169 27.87 29.22 12.28
N GLU A 170 28.91 28.38 12.16
CA GLU A 170 30.20 28.55 12.83
C GLU A 170 31.32 28.78 11.80
N THR A 171 32.19 29.76 12.07
CA THR A 171 33.34 30.09 11.23
C THR A 171 34.64 29.78 11.96
N PHE A 172 35.52 29.04 11.28
CA PHE A 172 36.83 28.61 11.78
C PHE A 172 37.93 29.27 10.97
N TYR A 173 38.93 29.81 11.66
CA TYR A 173 40.09 30.46 11.03
C TYR A 173 41.33 29.56 11.11
N PHE A 174 42.00 29.29 9.99
CA PHE A 174 43.21 28.49 9.92
C PHE A 174 44.40 29.32 9.41
N GLU A 175 45.53 29.31 10.10
CA GLU A 175 46.71 30.10 9.69
C GLU A 175 47.54 29.35 8.66
N VAL A 176 47.60 29.77 7.39
CA VAL A 176 48.30 28.98 6.34
C VAL A 176 49.84 28.97 6.55
N THR A 177 50.40 29.93 7.29
CA THR A 177 51.83 30.02 7.63
C THR A 177 52.13 29.35 8.98
N ARG A 178 53.12 28.46 9.06
CA ARG A 178 53.51 27.86 10.36
C ARG A 178 54.34 28.84 11.20
N SER A 179 54.01 28.93 12.49
CA SER A 179 54.85 29.50 13.54
C SER A 179 56.15 28.70 13.68
N SER A 180 57.29 29.36 13.52
CA SER A 180 58.60 28.75 13.73
C SER A 180 58.93 28.66 15.22
N SER A 181 59.24 27.46 15.69
CA SER A 181 60.01 27.27 16.93
C SER A 181 61.35 27.99 16.79
N TYR A 182 61.65 28.87 17.76
CA TYR A 182 62.82 29.73 17.83
C TYR A 182 64.14 28.95 17.73
N THR A 183 64.77 28.89 16.56
CA THR A 183 66.23 28.83 16.43
C THR A 183 66.71 29.48 15.14
N LYS A 184 67.29 30.68 15.28
CA LYS A 184 68.25 31.42 14.42
C LYS A 184 68.37 31.08 12.92
N LYS A 185 68.13 32.14 12.12
CA LYS A 185 68.77 32.49 10.83
C LYS A 185 68.67 31.47 9.68
N SER A 186 67.60 31.56 8.89
CA SER A 186 67.67 31.59 7.41
C SER A 186 66.30 31.96 6.83
N GLN A 187 66.30 32.60 5.66
CA GLN A 187 65.12 32.89 4.85
C GLN A 187 64.29 31.60 4.64
N PHE A 188 62.97 31.68 4.83
CA PHE A 188 62.04 30.65 4.36
C PHE A 188 60.92 31.34 3.58
N GLN A 189 60.91 31.11 2.27
CA GLN A 189 59.76 31.35 1.40
C GLN A 189 58.80 30.17 1.64
N VAL A 190 57.51 30.47 1.85
CA VAL A 190 56.46 29.45 1.66
C VAL A 190 56.43 29.19 0.16
N GLU A 191 56.88 28.03 -0.29
CA GLU A 191 56.84 27.68 -1.71
C GLU A 191 55.38 27.49 -2.15
N GLU A 192 55.00 28.02 -3.32
CA GLU A 192 53.64 27.87 -3.88
C GLU A 192 53.21 26.39 -4.02
N GLU A 193 54.17 25.46 -4.17
CA GLU A 193 53.95 24.02 -4.22
C GLU A 193 53.33 23.43 -2.94
N ASP A 194 53.52 24.07 -1.78
CA ASP A 194 52.95 23.57 -0.52
C ASP A 194 51.46 23.86 -0.39
N ILE A 195 50.98 24.97 -0.99
CA ILE A 195 49.56 25.36 -0.97
C ILE A 195 48.73 24.42 -1.85
N GLU A 196 49.30 23.93 -2.95
CA GLU A 196 48.62 22.98 -3.85
C GLU A 196 48.36 21.61 -3.21
N LYS A 197 49.10 21.28 -2.14
CA LYS A 197 48.95 20.04 -1.37
C LYS A 197 48.04 20.19 -0.14
N LEU A 198 47.47 21.37 0.09
CA LEU A 198 46.52 21.60 1.19
C LEU A 198 45.09 21.23 0.80
N GLU A 199 44.38 20.56 1.70
CA GLU A 199 42.95 20.25 1.59
C GLU A 199 42.20 20.70 2.86
N VAL A 200 41.00 21.21 2.67
CA VAL A 200 40.03 21.38 3.75
C VAL A 200 39.21 20.11 3.84
N ARG A 201 39.28 19.44 4.98
CA ARG A 201 38.47 18.27 5.28
C ARG A 201 37.36 18.64 6.24
N VAL A 202 36.13 18.23 5.97
CA VAL A 202 35.03 18.37 6.92
C VAL A 202 34.41 17.02 7.16
N ASP A 203 34.53 16.54 8.40
CA ASP A 203 33.93 15.28 8.85
C ASP A 203 32.70 15.60 9.69
N LEU A 204 31.59 14.92 9.42
CA LEU A 204 30.35 15.00 10.19
C LEU A 204 30.19 13.75 11.05
N TRP A 205 29.67 13.95 12.24
CA TRP A 205 29.55 12.94 13.28
C TRP A 205 28.21 13.06 13.98
N ASN A 206 27.67 11.94 14.46
CA ASN A 206 26.61 11.89 15.44
C ASN A 206 27.21 11.61 16.82
N ASN A 207 26.96 12.50 17.77
CA ASN A 207 27.42 12.33 19.14
C ASN A 207 26.72 11.14 19.81
N GLY A 208 27.48 10.11 20.16
CA GLY A 208 26.99 8.89 20.79
C GLY A 208 26.67 9.04 22.28
N ASN A 209 26.96 10.21 22.88
CA ASN A 209 26.86 10.53 24.30
C ASN A 209 27.65 9.56 25.23
N LEU A 210 27.17 8.32 25.40
CA LEU A 210 27.76 7.25 26.22
C LEU A 210 28.37 6.11 25.37
N VAL A 211 28.18 6.17 24.04
CA VAL A 211 28.73 5.23 23.05
C VAL A 211 29.71 5.99 22.15
N GLN A 212 30.57 5.27 21.41
CA GLN A 212 31.44 5.87 20.40
C GLN A 212 30.63 6.68 19.37
N ASP A 213 31.16 7.86 19.00
CA ASP A 213 30.55 8.72 17.99
C ASP A 213 30.47 8.02 16.63
N ILE A 214 29.33 8.20 15.96
CA ILE A 214 29.05 7.55 14.68
C ILE A 214 29.45 8.53 13.58
N PHE A 215 30.36 8.11 12.70
CA PHE A 215 30.76 8.90 11.55
C PHE A 215 29.60 9.00 10.56
N LEU A 216 29.29 10.22 10.11
CA LEU A 216 28.18 10.53 9.19
C LEU A 216 28.65 10.97 7.80
N GLY A 217 29.93 11.31 7.65
CA GLY A 217 30.63 11.45 6.37
C GLY A 217 31.66 12.54 6.26
N GLU A 218 32.47 12.50 5.20
CA GLU A 218 33.55 13.47 4.95
C GLU A 218 33.42 14.17 3.60
N ILE A 219 33.90 15.41 3.54
CA ILE A 219 34.21 16.11 2.30
C ILE A 219 35.65 16.57 2.33
N LYS A 220 36.30 16.49 1.18
CA LYS A 220 37.67 16.98 0.95
C LYS A 220 37.62 18.02 -0.15
N VAL A 221 37.99 19.26 0.17
CA VAL A 221 38.03 20.38 -0.76
C VAL A 221 39.48 20.82 -0.93
N PRO A 222 40.12 20.57 -2.09
CA PRO A 222 41.47 21.03 -2.34
C PRO A 222 41.55 22.56 -2.30
N VAL A 223 42.51 23.13 -1.56
CA VAL A 223 42.63 24.59 -1.38
C VAL A 223 42.91 25.30 -2.71
N LYS A 224 43.52 24.62 -3.69
CA LYS A 224 43.75 25.13 -5.06
C LYS A 224 42.48 25.61 -5.78
N VAL A 225 41.32 25.01 -5.48
CA VAL A 225 40.03 25.35 -6.12
C VAL A 225 39.53 26.72 -5.65
N LEU A 226 40.10 27.23 -4.55
CA LEU A 226 39.62 28.41 -3.86
C LEU A 226 40.47 29.67 -4.15
N ARG A 227 41.26 29.68 -5.24
CA ARG A 227 42.04 30.86 -5.61
C ARG A 227 41.11 31.99 -6.11
N ASN A 228 41.09 33.10 -5.38
CA ASN A 228 40.51 34.43 -5.68
C ASN A 228 38.99 34.66 -5.59
N ASP A 229 38.14 33.67 -5.30
CA ASP A 229 36.69 33.89 -5.13
C ASP A 229 36.15 33.27 -3.83
N SER A 230 35.12 33.91 -3.25
CA SER A 230 34.34 33.33 -2.16
C SER A 230 33.34 32.32 -2.72
N PHE A 231 33.46 31.03 -2.35
CA PHE A 231 32.58 29.98 -2.84
C PHE A 231 31.56 29.53 -1.77
N GLN A 232 30.28 29.57 -2.11
CA GLN A 232 29.21 28.94 -1.34
C GLN A 232 28.61 27.82 -2.18
N ALA A 233 28.65 26.58 -1.70
CA ALA A 233 28.11 25.44 -2.43
C ALA A 233 27.58 24.34 -1.49
N TRP A 234 26.65 23.55 -2.02
CA TRP A 234 26.22 22.30 -1.40
C TRP A 234 27.20 21.19 -1.78
N TYR A 235 27.70 20.45 -0.78
CA TYR A 235 28.61 19.32 -0.97
C TYR A 235 27.97 18.02 -0.49
N LEU A 236 28.15 16.97 -1.28
CA LEU A 236 27.72 15.62 -0.92
C LEU A 236 28.79 14.96 -0.03
N LEU A 237 28.44 14.52 1.19
CA LEU A 237 29.39 13.76 1.99
C LEU A 237 29.73 12.43 1.35
N GLN A 238 30.98 12.08 1.44
CA GLN A 238 31.54 10.82 0.98
C GLN A 238 31.88 9.94 2.18
N PRO A 239 31.84 8.60 2.03
CA PRO A 239 32.44 7.70 2.99
C PRO A 239 33.96 7.96 3.08
N ARG A 240 34.55 7.62 4.23
CA ARG A 240 35.99 7.79 4.43
C ARG A 240 36.75 6.77 3.59
N GLU A 241 37.69 7.24 2.77
CA GLU A 241 38.65 6.36 2.10
C GLU A 241 39.60 5.78 3.16
N ASN A 242 39.27 4.58 3.66
CA ASN A 242 40.24 3.78 4.39
C ASN A 242 41.32 3.36 3.40
N GLY A 243 42.44 4.09 3.37
CA GLY A 243 43.58 3.76 2.54
C GLY A 243 43.95 2.29 2.72
N ASN A 244 43.80 1.50 1.65
CA ASN A 244 44.32 0.15 1.42
C ASN A 244 44.84 -0.60 2.68
N LYS A 245 43.97 -0.85 3.66
CA LYS A 245 44.07 -2.07 4.44
C LYS A 245 43.17 -3.06 3.74
N SER A 246 43.76 -3.84 2.85
CA SER A 246 43.18 -5.09 2.37
C SER A 246 42.97 -6.00 3.58
N SER A 247 41.90 -5.79 4.36
CA SER A 247 41.23 -6.94 4.94
C SER A 247 40.87 -7.80 3.75
N LYS A 248 41.37 -9.03 3.71
CA LYS A 248 41.03 -10.01 2.69
C LYS A 248 39.54 -9.84 2.37
N THR A 249 39.23 -9.56 1.12
CA THR A 249 37.85 -9.61 0.64
C THR A 249 37.41 -11.05 0.84
N ASP A 250 36.81 -11.35 1.99
CA ASP A 250 36.05 -12.57 2.13
C ASP A 250 35.02 -12.52 0.99
N ASP A 251 35.00 -13.56 0.16
CA ASP A 251 34.02 -13.69 -0.91
C ASP A 251 32.66 -13.91 -0.24
N LEU A 252 31.97 -12.82 0.08
CA LEU A 252 30.66 -12.82 0.75
C LEU A 252 29.55 -13.35 -0.16
N GLY A 253 29.86 -13.66 -1.42
CA GLY A 253 28.93 -14.11 -2.44
C GLY A 253 28.24 -12.98 -3.18
N SER A 254 27.16 -13.31 -3.88
CA SER A 254 26.40 -12.40 -4.72
C SER A 254 24.90 -12.53 -4.47
N LEU A 255 24.17 -11.43 -4.65
CA LEU A 255 22.72 -11.37 -4.55
C LEU A 255 22.12 -11.10 -5.94
N ARG A 256 21.16 -11.93 -6.36
CA ARG A 256 20.42 -11.72 -7.60
C ARG A 256 19.16 -10.92 -7.33
N LEU A 257 18.97 -9.83 -8.06
CA LEU A 257 17.82 -8.93 -7.88
C LEU A 257 17.16 -8.61 -9.22
N ASN A 258 15.83 -8.53 -9.21
CA ASN A 258 15.02 -7.91 -10.25
C ASN A 258 14.43 -6.63 -9.68
N ILE A 259 14.83 -5.47 -10.22
CA ILE A 259 14.43 -4.16 -9.68
C ILE A 259 13.63 -3.44 -10.75
N CYS A 260 12.53 -2.80 -10.34
CA CYS A 260 11.77 -1.90 -11.19
C CYS A 260 11.55 -0.60 -10.43
N TYR A 261 12.13 0.50 -10.92
CA TYR A 261 11.94 1.82 -10.34
C TYR A 261 11.21 2.71 -11.35
N THR A 262 10.18 3.43 -10.90
CA THR A 262 9.51 4.43 -11.74
C THR A 262 9.29 5.72 -10.97
N GLU A 263 9.59 6.84 -11.61
CA GLU A 263 9.40 8.19 -11.09
C GLU A 263 8.46 8.94 -12.03
N ASP A 264 7.22 9.12 -11.60
CA ASP A 264 6.17 9.80 -12.36
C ASP A 264 6.13 11.29 -11.96
N CYS A 265 6.18 12.20 -12.94
CA CYS A 265 6.19 13.64 -12.69
C CYS A 265 4.78 14.23 -12.79
N VAL A 266 4.07 14.34 -11.67
CA VAL A 266 2.68 14.82 -11.68
C VAL A 266 2.62 16.33 -12.01
N LEU A 267 2.03 16.67 -13.15
CA LEU A 267 1.72 18.03 -13.60
C LEU A 267 0.45 18.57 -12.90
N PRO A 268 0.11 19.86 -13.02
CA PRO A 268 -1.15 20.39 -12.51
C PRO A 268 -2.38 19.71 -13.13
N SER A 269 -3.47 19.58 -12.36
CA SER A 269 -4.71 18.86 -12.74
C SER A 269 -5.30 19.23 -14.10
N GLU A 270 -5.13 20.48 -14.52
CA GLU A 270 -5.67 21.02 -15.77
C GLU A 270 -5.18 20.23 -16.99
N TYR A 271 -3.90 19.84 -16.99
CA TYR A 271 -3.28 19.07 -18.08
C TYR A 271 -3.93 17.70 -18.26
N TYR A 272 -4.35 17.05 -17.17
CA TYR A 272 -4.90 15.70 -17.19
C TYR A 272 -6.38 15.61 -17.56
N THR A 273 -7.08 16.75 -17.70
CA THR A 273 -8.53 16.78 -17.89
C THR A 273 -9.00 15.98 -19.09
N SER A 274 -8.31 16.08 -20.23
CA SER A 274 -8.69 15.35 -21.45
C SER A 274 -8.57 13.84 -21.28
N LEU A 275 -7.44 13.36 -20.75
CA LEU A 275 -7.19 11.93 -20.52
C LEU A 275 -8.17 11.37 -19.48
N ARG A 276 -8.33 12.07 -18.36
CA ARG A 276 -9.26 11.71 -17.29
C ARG A 276 -10.69 11.59 -17.81
N ASN A 277 -11.17 12.57 -18.58
CA ASN A 277 -12.53 12.54 -19.13
C ASN A 277 -12.74 11.36 -20.08
N LEU A 278 -11.73 11.02 -20.89
CA LEU A 278 -11.80 9.87 -21.79
C LEU A 278 -11.90 8.56 -21.00
N LEU A 279 -11.08 8.39 -19.96
CA LEU A 279 -11.08 7.21 -19.09
C LEU A 279 -12.41 7.07 -18.31
N LEU A 280 -12.94 8.16 -17.77
CA LEU A 280 -14.19 8.16 -16.99
C LEU A 280 -15.43 7.85 -17.83
N LYS A 281 -15.37 8.06 -19.15
CA LYS A 281 -16.42 7.68 -20.10
C LYS A 281 -16.35 6.23 -20.56
N SER A 282 -15.35 5.46 -20.13
CA SER A 282 -15.11 4.10 -20.66
C SER A 282 -16.32 3.17 -20.54
N ALA A 283 -17.07 3.25 -19.43
CA ALA A 283 -18.26 2.43 -19.21
C ALA A 283 -19.43 2.78 -20.17
N ASP A 284 -19.43 3.97 -20.76
CA ASP A 284 -20.47 4.45 -21.66
C ASP A 284 -20.18 4.10 -23.14
N VAL A 285 -18.96 3.61 -23.44
CA VAL A 285 -18.55 3.22 -24.79
C VAL A 285 -19.08 1.81 -25.12
N GLN A 286 -19.62 1.66 -26.33
CA GLN A 286 -20.08 0.37 -26.86
C GLN A 286 -19.43 0.10 -28.22
N PRO A 287 -18.78 -1.06 -28.41
CA PRO A 287 -18.51 -2.10 -27.40
C PRO A 287 -17.51 -1.63 -26.33
N ILE A 288 -17.57 -2.21 -25.12
CA ILE A 288 -16.67 -1.86 -24.00
C ILE A 288 -15.19 -2.11 -24.35
N SER A 289 -14.93 -3.06 -25.26
CA SER A 289 -13.59 -3.35 -25.78
C SER A 289 -12.95 -2.17 -26.52
N ALA A 290 -13.76 -1.26 -27.09
CA ALA A 290 -13.30 -0.03 -27.73
C ALA A 290 -13.05 1.12 -26.74
N SER A 291 -13.25 0.92 -25.44
CA SER A 291 -13.07 1.97 -24.43
C SER A 291 -11.59 2.19 -24.06
N ALA A 292 -11.22 3.40 -23.65
CA ALA A 292 -9.84 3.72 -23.33
C ALA A 292 -9.27 2.91 -22.15
N ALA A 293 -10.08 2.66 -21.12
CA ALA A 293 -9.66 1.83 -19.98
C ALA A 293 -9.47 0.35 -20.36
N TYR A 294 -10.28 -0.17 -21.28
CA TYR A 294 -10.11 -1.54 -21.79
C TYR A 294 -8.85 -1.63 -22.67
N ILE A 295 -8.68 -0.71 -23.62
CA ILE A 295 -7.50 -0.63 -24.49
C ILE A 295 -6.21 -0.56 -23.65
N LEU A 296 -6.18 0.27 -22.60
CA LEU A 296 -5.03 0.35 -21.69
C LEU A 296 -4.70 -1.01 -21.07
N SER A 297 -5.74 -1.73 -20.63
CA SER A 297 -5.60 -3.03 -20.00
C SER A 297 -5.10 -4.09 -20.98
N GLU A 298 -5.52 -4.02 -22.25
CA GLU A 298 -5.06 -4.92 -23.31
C GLU A 298 -3.60 -4.67 -23.68
N VAL A 299 -3.17 -3.42 -23.83
CA VAL A 299 -1.76 -3.14 -24.15
C VAL A 299 -0.82 -3.49 -22.99
N CYS A 300 -1.32 -3.41 -21.75
CA CYS A 300 -0.60 -3.76 -20.51
C CYS A 300 -0.88 -5.19 -20.02
N ARG A 301 -1.47 -6.07 -20.84
CA ARG A 301 -1.98 -7.40 -20.43
C ARG A 301 -0.92 -8.29 -19.77
N ASP A 302 0.35 -8.18 -20.18
CA ASP A 302 1.44 -9.05 -19.71
C ASP A 302 1.78 -8.86 -18.23
N LYS A 303 1.64 -7.63 -17.71
CA LYS A 303 2.06 -7.25 -16.35
C LYS A 303 0.92 -6.84 -15.44
N TYR A 304 -0.27 -6.60 -15.99
CA TYR A 304 -1.44 -6.07 -15.26
C TYR A 304 -1.20 -4.72 -14.55
N ASP A 305 -0.13 -4.00 -14.91
CA ASP A 305 0.28 -2.73 -14.31
C ASP A 305 -0.80 -1.63 -14.40
N ALA A 306 -1.71 -1.76 -15.36
CA ALA A 306 -2.81 -0.82 -15.58
C ALA A 306 -3.97 -0.95 -14.60
N VAL A 307 -4.17 -2.13 -13.99
CA VAL A 307 -5.40 -2.42 -13.23
C VAL A 307 -5.50 -1.54 -11.99
N LEU A 308 -4.44 -1.47 -11.19
CA LEU A 308 -4.45 -0.73 -9.92
C LEU A 308 -4.70 0.78 -10.14
N PRO A 309 -3.97 1.48 -11.04
CA PRO A 309 -4.23 2.88 -11.32
C PRO A 309 -5.64 3.15 -11.86
N LEU A 310 -6.13 2.29 -12.76
CA LEU A 310 -7.49 2.39 -13.29
C LEU A 310 -8.54 2.25 -12.18
N VAL A 311 -8.40 1.24 -11.33
CA VAL A 311 -9.33 1.01 -10.21
C VAL A 311 -9.33 2.20 -9.28
N ARG A 312 -8.16 2.73 -8.90
CA ARG A 312 -8.07 3.91 -8.03
C ARG A 312 -8.72 5.14 -8.67
N LEU A 313 -8.40 5.46 -9.93
CA LEU A 313 -9.01 6.59 -10.63
C LEU A 313 -10.54 6.46 -10.70
N LEU A 314 -11.05 5.28 -11.06
CA LEU A 314 -12.48 5.03 -11.16
C LEU A 314 -13.19 5.03 -9.80
N LEU A 315 -12.51 4.61 -8.73
CA LEU A 315 -13.00 4.72 -7.35
C LEU A 315 -13.14 6.18 -6.93
N HIS A 316 -12.10 6.99 -7.17
CA HIS A 316 -12.06 8.41 -6.84
C HIS A 316 -13.24 9.18 -7.47
N HIS A 317 -13.62 8.84 -8.71
CA HIS A 317 -14.72 9.48 -9.42
C HIS A 317 -16.06 8.74 -9.37
N HIS A 318 -16.20 7.69 -8.55
CA HIS A 318 -17.42 6.88 -8.42
C HIS A 318 -17.90 6.23 -9.74
N LYS A 319 -16.98 5.88 -10.64
CA LYS A 319 -17.24 5.27 -11.96
C LYS A 319 -16.85 3.79 -12.04
N LEU A 320 -16.37 3.19 -10.95
CA LEU A 320 -15.92 1.80 -10.95
C LEU A 320 -17.04 0.78 -11.20
N VAL A 321 -18.18 0.89 -10.51
CA VAL A 321 -19.26 -0.14 -10.60
C VAL A 321 -19.79 -0.29 -12.04
N PRO A 322 -20.12 0.80 -12.78
CA PRO A 322 -20.54 0.68 -14.18
C PRO A 322 -19.46 0.05 -15.06
N PHE A 323 -18.19 0.43 -14.87
CA PHE A 323 -17.08 -0.12 -15.65
C PHE A 323 -16.90 -1.63 -15.41
N VAL A 324 -16.83 -2.06 -14.15
CA VAL A 324 -16.70 -3.48 -13.77
C VAL A 324 -17.88 -4.30 -14.31
N ALA A 325 -19.09 -3.77 -14.24
CA ALA A 325 -20.28 -4.44 -14.79
C ALA A 325 -20.17 -4.64 -16.31
N ALA A 326 -19.72 -3.61 -17.05
CA ALA A 326 -19.57 -3.69 -18.50
C ALA A 326 -18.49 -4.69 -18.93
N VAL A 327 -17.32 -4.68 -18.29
CA VAL A 327 -16.25 -5.67 -18.61
C VAL A 327 -16.62 -7.08 -18.16
N ALA A 328 -17.35 -7.23 -17.06
CA ALA A 328 -17.86 -8.53 -16.62
C ALA A 328 -18.93 -9.09 -17.56
N GLU A 329 -19.77 -8.23 -18.16
CA GLU A 329 -20.73 -8.66 -19.17
C GLU A 329 -20.02 -9.16 -20.44
N LEU A 330 -18.93 -8.51 -20.85
CA LEU A 330 -18.07 -8.98 -21.93
C LEU A 330 -17.48 -10.36 -21.63
N ASP A 331 -16.86 -10.56 -20.46
CA ASP A 331 -16.29 -11.86 -20.04
C ASP A 331 -17.34 -12.98 -20.03
N LEU A 332 -18.60 -12.66 -19.71
CA LEU A 332 -19.69 -13.64 -19.67
C LEU A 332 -20.22 -14.02 -21.06
N LYS A 333 -20.01 -13.21 -22.11
CA LYS A 333 -20.47 -13.54 -23.47
C LYS A 333 -19.89 -14.86 -23.97
N ASP A 334 -18.61 -15.09 -23.69
CA ASP A 334 -17.86 -16.27 -24.16
C ASP A 334 -17.87 -17.43 -23.14
N THR A 335 -18.40 -17.20 -21.94
CA THR A 335 -18.48 -18.25 -20.90
C THR A 335 -19.59 -19.25 -21.25
N GLN A 336 -19.19 -20.52 -21.45
CA GLN A 336 -20.10 -21.63 -21.79
C GLN A 336 -20.64 -22.36 -20.57
N GLU A 337 -19.82 -22.54 -19.52
CA GLU A 337 -20.19 -23.33 -18.34
C GLU A 337 -20.36 -22.45 -17.09
N ALA A 338 -21.47 -22.64 -16.36
CA ALA A 338 -21.77 -21.90 -15.13
C ALA A 338 -20.72 -22.08 -14.01
N ASN A 339 -20.00 -23.19 -14.03
CA ASN A 339 -18.95 -23.53 -13.06
C ASN A 339 -17.62 -22.80 -13.34
N THR A 340 -17.45 -22.07 -14.45
CA THR A 340 -16.20 -21.35 -14.80
C THR A 340 -16.31 -19.84 -14.67
N ILE A 341 -17.51 -19.32 -14.40
CA ILE A 341 -17.80 -17.89 -14.26
C ILE A 341 -16.85 -17.23 -13.28
N PHE A 342 -16.21 -16.17 -13.74
CA PHE A 342 -15.29 -15.33 -12.96
C PHE A 342 -14.20 -16.12 -12.23
N ARG A 343 -13.82 -17.33 -12.69
CA ARG A 343 -12.70 -18.10 -12.11
C ARG A 343 -11.35 -17.75 -12.74
N GLY A 344 -11.34 -17.20 -13.95
CA GLY A 344 -10.12 -16.77 -14.65
C GLY A 344 -9.51 -15.46 -14.14
N ASN A 345 -8.31 -15.14 -14.67
CA ASN A 345 -7.64 -13.85 -14.49
C ASN A 345 -8.05 -12.92 -15.64
N THR A 346 -9.26 -12.37 -15.58
CA THR A 346 -9.79 -11.42 -16.56
C THR A 346 -9.67 -10.00 -16.02
N LEU A 347 -9.86 -8.99 -16.87
CA LEU A 347 -9.89 -7.60 -16.42
C LEU A 347 -10.95 -7.38 -15.33
N ALA A 348 -12.15 -7.96 -15.48
CA ALA A 348 -13.20 -7.85 -14.47
C ALA A 348 -12.76 -8.43 -13.13
N THR A 349 -12.21 -9.66 -13.11
CA THR A 349 -11.83 -10.32 -11.85
C THR A 349 -10.70 -9.56 -11.15
N ARG A 350 -9.72 -9.06 -11.91
CA ARG A 350 -8.60 -8.25 -11.39
C ARG A 350 -9.07 -6.90 -10.82
N CYS A 351 -9.98 -6.21 -11.51
CA CYS A 351 -10.56 -4.96 -10.99
C CYS A 351 -11.28 -5.17 -9.66
N VAL A 352 -12.03 -6.28 -9.53
CA VAL A 352 -12.72 -6.63 -8.29
C VAL A 352 -11.71 -6.94 -7.18
N ASP A 353 -10.63 -7.68 -7.47
CA ASP A 353 -9.58 -8.00 -6.50
C ASP A 353 -8.92 -6.74 -5.92
N GLU A 354 -8.48 -5.81 -6.78
CA GLU A 354 -7.86 -4.56 -6.32
C GLU A 354 -8.87 -3.67 -5.58
N MET A 355 -10.12 -3.61 -6.03
CA MET A 355 -11.18 -2.89 -5.32
C MET A 355 -11.40 -3.46 -3.91
N MET A 356 -11.46 -4.79 -3.76
CA MET A 356 -11.64 -5.42 -2.45
C MET A 356 -10.43 -5.16 -1.53
N LYS A 357 -9.20 -5.15 -2.05
CA LYS A 357 -8.01 -4.81 -1.26
C LYS A 357 -8.06 -3.36 -0.75
N ILE A 358 -8.47 -2.42 -1.59
CA ILE A 358 -8.53 -0.98 -1.24
C ILE A 358 -9.70 -0.72 -0.27
N VAL A 359 -10.91 -1.10 -0.68
CA VAL A 359 -12.17 -0.77 0.03
C VAL A 359 -12.37 -1.66 1.26
N GLY A 360 -11.92 -2.91 1.17
CA GLY A 360 -12.07 -3.91 2.20
C GLY A 360 -10.99 -3.90 3.28
N LYS A 361 -9.95 -3.06 3.17
CA LYS A 361 -8.80 -3.03 4.11
C LYS A 361 -9.23 -2.92 5.58
N HIS A 362 -10.05 -1.91 5.91
CA HIS A 362 -10.55 -1.73 7.27
C HIS A 362 -11.48 -2.88 7.69
N TYR A 363 -12.33 -3.34 6.77
CA TYR A 363 -13.26 -4.45 7.00
C TYR A 363 -12.52 -5.75 7.36
N LEU A 364 -11.44 -6.09 6.65
CA LEU A 364 -10.57 -7.24 6.97
C LEU A 364 -9.89 -7.06 8.32
N LYS A 365 -9.35 -5.87 8.60
CA LYS A 365 -8.67 -5.60 9.87
C LYS A 365 -9.60 -5.83 11.05
N VAL A 366 -10.82 -5.30 11.01
CA VAL A 366 -11.78 -5.49 12.10
C VAL A 366 -12.25 -6.94 12.22
N THR A 367 -12.38 -7.65 11.10
CA THR A 367 -12.94 -9.01 11.06
C THR A 367 -11.92 -10.08 11.45
N LEU A 368 -10.71 -10.01 10.88
CA LEU A 368 -9.72 -11.10 10.97
C LEU A 368 -8.59 -10.81 11.95
N LYS A 369 -8.18 -9.54 12.14
CA LYS A 369 -6.98 -9.23 12.92
C LYS A 369 -7.01 -9.82 14.34
N PRO A 370 -8.11 -9.73 15.12
CA PRO A 370 -8.13 -10.30 16.47
C PRO A 370 -7.88 -11.81 16.49
N VAL A 371 -8.45 -12.54 15.53
CA VAL A 371 -8.30 -14.00 15.45
C VAL A 371 -6.91 -14.38 14.96
N ILE A 372 -6.35 -13.63 14.01
CA ILE A 372 -4.99 -13.84 13.51
C ILE A 372 -3.96 -13.52 14.60
N ASP A 373 -4.15 -12.45 15.37
CA ASP A 373 -3.26 -12.10 16.47
C ASP A 373 -3.21 -13.22 17.51
N GLU A 374 -4.36 -13.79 17.88
CA GLU A 374 -4.42 -14.95 18.77
C GLU A 374 -3.69 -16.19 18.21
N ILE A 375 -3.90 -16.53 16.93
CA ILE A 375 -3.23 -17.68 16.29
C ILE A 375 -1.71 -17.50 16.34
N CYS A 376 -1.22 -16.28 16.12
CA CYS A 376 0.21 -15.98 16.14
C CYS A 376 0.79 -15.87 17.57
N GLU A 377 0.02 -15.42 18.55
CA GLU A 377 0.48 -15.25 19.94
C GLU A 377 0.42 -16.56 20.74
N SER A 378 -0.50 -17.46 20.39
CA SER A 378 -0.66 -18.77 21.04
C SER A 378 -0.76 -19.90 19.99
N PRO A 379 0.31 -20.17 19.23
CA PRO A 379 0.28 -21.16 18.15
C PRO A 379 0.03 -22.56 18.72
N LYS A 380 -1.00 -23.24 18.19
CA LYS A 380 -1.30 -24.65 18.49
C LYS A 380 -0.93 -25.53 17.29
N PRO A 381 -0.42 -26.75 17.51
CA PRO A 381 -0.15 -27.67 16.40
C PRO A 381 -1.46 -28.06 15.71
N CYS A 382 -1.47 -27.90 14.39
CA CYS A 382 -2.63 -28.15 13.53
C CYS A 382 -2.27 -29.03 12.32
N GLU A 383 -1.08 -29.64 12.32
CA GLU A 383 -0.65 -30.50 11.21
C GLU A 383 -1.46 -31.80 11.20
N ILE A 384 -2.08 -32.09 10.06
CA ILE A 384 -2.94 -33.25 9.84
C ILE A 384 -2.52 -34.05 8.60
N ASP A 385 -1.47 -33.61 7.89
CA ASP A 385 -0.88 -34.35 6.78
C ASP A 385 0.02 -35.47 7.35
N PRO A 386 -0.32 -36.76 7.12
CA PRO A 386 0.42 -37.88 7.69
C PRO A 386 1.92 -37.89 7.34
N ILE A 387 2.30 -37.28 6.22
CA ILE A 387 3.69 -37.23 5.73
C ILE A 387 4.51 -36.16 6.47
N LYS A 388 3.85 -35.16 7.06
CA LYS A 388 4.50 -34.00 7.70
C LYS A 388 4.45 -34.03 9.22
N LEU A 389 3.80 -35.03 9.81
CA LEU A 389 3.77 -35.24 11.25
C LEU A 389 5.17 -35.59 11.77
N ARG A 390 5.49 -35.04 12.94
CA ARG A 390 6.70 -35.37 13.68
C ARG A 390 6.43 -36.56 14.60
N GLU A 391 7.47 -37.28 14.99
CA GLU A 391 7.35 -38.34 15.99
C GLU A 391 6.80 -37.76 17.30
N GLY A 392 5.67 -38.30 17.78
CA GLY A 392 4.96 -37.83 18.97
C GLY A 392 3.79 -36.89 18.72
N ASP A 393 3.55 -36.45 17.47
CA ASP A 393 2.36 -35.66 17.13
C ASP A 393 1.08 -36.51 17.23
N ASN A 394 0.03 -35.92 17.81
CA ASN A 394 -1.29 -36.53 17.85
C ASN A 394 -2.22 -35.88 16.81
N VAL A 395 -2.59 -36.64 15.78
CA VAL A 395 -3.42 -36.16 14.67
C VAL A 395 -4.82 -35.77 15.13
N GLU A 396 -5.42 -36.49 16.08
CA GLU A 396 -6.77 -36.18 16.58
C GLU A 396 -6.80 -34.82 17.28
N ILE A 397 -5.83 -34.56 18.15
CA ILE A 397 -5.67 -33.27 18.86
C ILE A 397 -5.38 -32.14 17.85
N ASN A 398 -4.50 -32.38 16.87
CA ASN A 398 -4.21 -31.41 15.83
C ASN A 398 -5.45 -31.09 14.97
N MET A 399 -6.29 -32.09 14.71
CA MET A 399 -7.55 -31.93 13.99
C MET A 399 -8.57 -31.11 14.79
N GLU A 400 -8.67 -31.32 16.10
CA GLU A 400 -9.50 -30.51 17.01
C GLU A 400 -9.01 -29.06 17.08
N ASN A 401 -7.70 -28.84 17.18
CA ASN A 401 -7.09 -27.50 17.15
C ASN A 401 -7.39 -26.78 15.83
N LEU A 402 -7.22 -27.46 14.70
CA LEU A 402 -7.53 -26.90 13.38
C LEU A 402 -9.02 -26.56 13.27
N ARG A 403 -9.90 -27.45 13.73
CA ARG A 403 -11.35 -27.22 13.73
C ARG A 403 -11.72 -26.00 14.56
N TYR A 404 -11.15 -25.86 15.76
CA TYR A 404 -11.36 -24.70 16.62
C TYR A 404 -11.06 -23.38 15.90
N TYR A 405 -9.91 -23.29 15.23
CA TYR A 405 -9.52 -22.08 14.50
C TYR A 405 -10.39 -21.84 13.26
N VAL A 406 -10.72 -22.89 12.50
CA VAL A 406 -11.62 -22.77 11.33
C VAL A 406 -13.01 -22.29 11.75
N ASP A 407 -13.60 -22.87 12.79
CA ASP A 407 -14.91 -22.45 13.32
C ASP A 407 -14.88 -21.00 13.80
N LYS A 408 -13.79 -20.58 14.45
CA LYS A 408 -13.62 -19.21 14.93
C LYS A 408 -13.51 -18.21 13.79
N VAL A 409 -12.63 -18.45 12.82
CA VAL A 409 -12.47 -17.58 11.64
C VAL A 409 -13.77 -17.52 10.84
N PHE A 410 -14.40 -18.66 10.56
CA PHE A 410 -15.65 -18.71 9.80
C PHE A 410 -16.78 -17.96 10.52
N ARG A 411 -16.91 -18.13 11.83
CA ARG A 411 -17.92 -17.43 12.63
C ARG A 411 -17.73 -15.91 12.58
N GLU A 412 -16.50 -15.41 12.69
CA GLU A 412 -16.26 -13.97 12.58
C GLU A 412 -16.59 -13.43 11.18
N ILE A 413 -16.26 -14.15 10.11
CA ILE A 413 -16.65 -13.81 8.73
C ILE A 413 -18.17 -13.75 8.56
N VAL A 414 -18.91 -14.73 9.10
CA VAL A 414 -20.37 -14.76 9.01
C VAL A 414 -21.00 -13.60 9.78
N ARG A 415 -20.49 -13.30 11.00
CA ARG A 415 -20.95 -12.18 11.82
C ARG A 415 -20.63 -10.82 11.19
N SER A 416 -19.53 -10.72 10.44
CA SER A 416 -19.11 -9.48 9.80
C SER A 416 -19.91 -9.16 8.53
N SER A 417 -20.68 -10.09 7.96
CA SER A 417 -21.46 -9.91 6.71
C SER A 417 -22.27 -8.61 6.64
N ILE A 418 -22.88 -8.20 7.74
CA ILE A 418 -23.66 -6.95 7.83
C ILE A 418 -22.80 -5.68 7.80
N SER A 419 -21.50 -5.77 8.04
CA SER A 419 -20.56 -4.65 7.99
C SER A 419 -19.78 -4.58 6.67
N CYS A 420 -20.15 -5.41 5.68
CA CYS A 420 -19.50 -5.43 4.37
C CYS A 420 -19.65 -4.05 3.69
N PRO A 421 -18.55 -3.48 3.15
CA PRO A 421 -18.60 -2.17 2.50
C PRO A 421 -19.62 -2.11 1.35
N THR A 422 -20.44 -1.04 1.31
CA THR A 422 -21.53 -0.90 0.33
C THR A 422 -21.05 -1.00 -1.11
N LEU A 423 -19.87 -0.45 -1.42
CA LEU A 423 -19.31 -0.52 -2.78
C LEU A 423 -18.97 -1.96 -3.19
N MET A 424 -18.47 -2.80 -2.28
CA MET A 424 -18.26 -4.23 -2.55
C MET A 424 -19.61 -4.92 -2.79
N CYS A 425 -20.62 -4.62 -1.96
CA CYS A 425 -21.98 -5.12 -2.16
C CYS A 425 -22.57 -4.69 -3.51
N ASP A 426 -22.25 -3.49 -3.98
CA ASP A 426 -22.72 -2.98 -5.26
C ASP A 426 -22.16 -3.76 -6.45
N VAL A 427 -20.85 -4.01 -6.42
CA VAL A 427 -20.18 -4.84 -7.42
C VAL A 427 -20.70 -6.26 -7.38
N PHE A 428 -20.79 -6.89 -6.20
CA PHE A 428 -21.29 -8.25 -6.06
C PHE A 428 -22.72 -8.39 -6.58
N TYR A 429 -23.61 -7.44 -6.27
CA TYR A 429 -24.96 -7.44 -6.81
C TYR A 429 -24.97 -7.42 -8.34
N SER A 430 -24.18 -6.54 -8.96
CA SER A 430 -24.06 -6.45 -10.42
C SER A 430 -23.58 -7.76 -11.02
N LEU A 431 -22.54 -8.38 -10.46
CA LEU A 431 -22.01 -9.67 -10.92
C LEU A 431 -23.06 -10.79 -10.83
N ARG A 432 -23.82 -10.87 -9.73
CA ARG A 432 -24.90 -11.86 -9.60
C ARG A 432 -25.99 -11.64 -10.65
N HIS A 433 -26.38 -10.38 -10.87
CA HIS A 433 -27.44 -10.06 -11.82
C HIS A 433 -27.02 -10.44 -13.24
N LEU A 434 -25.79 -10.14 -13.63
CA LEU A 434 -25.22 -10.54 -14.91
C LEU A 434 -25.13 -12.07 -15.05
N ALA A 435 -24.67 -12.77 -14.01
CA ALA A 435 -24.62 -14.23 -14.00
C ALA A 435 -26.02 -14.87 -14.12
N ALA A 436 -27.02 -14.34 -13.40
CA ALA A 436 -28.41 -14.80 -13.50
C ALA A 436 -29.00 -14.57 -14.90
N LYS A 437 -28.67 -13.43 -15.53
CA LYS A 437 -29.10 -13.11 -16.89
C LYS A 437 -28.49 -14.07 -17.91
N ARG A 438 -27.22 -14.45 -17.74
CA ARG A 438 -26.52 -15.39 -18.64
C ARG A 438 -26.98 -16.84 -18.45
N PHE A 439 -27.20 -17.27 -17.21
CA PHE A 439 -27.57 -18.64 -16.86
C PHE A 439 -28.87 -18.69 -16.04
N PRO A 440 -30.03 -18.36 -16.64
CA PRO A 440 -31.31 -18.25 -15.91
C PRO A 440 -31.81 -19.58 -15.33
N ASN A 441 -31.35 -20.71 -15.88
CA ASN A 441 -31.79 -22.05 -15.48
C ASN A 441 -31.00 -22.64 -14.31
N ASP A 442 -29.91 -21.99 -13.87
CA ASP A 442 -29.09 -22.45 -12.75
C ASP A 442 -29.21 -21.48 -11.55
N PRO A 443 -30.00 -21.79 -10.52
CA PRO A 443 -30.14 -20.92 -9.35
C PRO A 443 -28.86 -20.83 -8.50
N HIS A 444 -27.93 -21.79 -8.62
CA HIS A 444 -26.66 -21.78 -7.90
C HIS A 444 -25.65 -20.80 -8.52
N VAL A 445 -25.87 -20.37 -9.77
CA VAL A 445 -24.94 -19.49 -10.49
C VAL A 445 -24.74 -18.13 -9.80
N GLN A 446 -25.80 -17.60 -9.19
CA GLN A 446 -25.74 -16.32 -8.48
C GLN A 446 -24.84 -16.42 -7.24
N TYR A 447 -24.79 -17.60 -6.63
CA TYR A 447 -23.93 -17.85 -5.48
C TYR A 447 -22.48 -18.01 -5.93
N SER A 448 -22.24 -18.87 -6.93
CA SER A 448 -20.90 -19.18 -7.42
C SER A 448 -20.19 -17.94 -7.98
N ALA A 449 -20.93 -17.02 -8.60
CA ALA A 449 -20.39 -15.77 -9.16
C ALA A 449 -19.78 -14.81 -8.12
N VAL A 450 -20.21 -14.88 -6.84
CA VAL A 450 -19.72 -13.99 -5.76
C VAL A 450 -18.88 -14.73 -4.74
N SER A 451 -19.18 -16.00 -4.47
CA SER A 451 -18.50 -16.77 -3.42
C SER A 451 -16.98 -16.83 -3.62
N SER A 452 -16.52 -16.97 -4.87
CA SER A 452 -15.09 -16.99 -5.19
C SER A 452 -14.40 -15.68 -4.80
N PHE A 453 -15.03 -14.52 -5.02
CA PHE A 453 -14.44 -13.24 -4.62
C PHE A 453 -14.37 -13.11 -3.10
N VAL A 454 -15.47 -13.42 -2.40
CA VAL A 454 -15.56 -13.24 -0.94
C VAL A 454 -14.65 -14.21 -0.19
N PHE A 455 -14.74 -15.51 -0.47
CA PHE A 455 -14.02 -16.52 0.29
C PHE A 455 -12.65 -16.81 -0.29
N LEU A 456 -12.55 -17.04 -1.61
CA LEU A 456 -11.30 -17.47 -2.22
C LEU A 456 -10.32 -16.31 -2.46
N ARG A 457 -10.78 -15.16 -2.97
CA ARG A 457 -9.90 -14.03 -3.35
C ARG A 457 -9.73 -12.95 -2.29
N PHE A 458 -10.55 -12.95 -1.25
CA PHE A 458 -10.52 -11.93 -0.20
C PHE A 458 -10.18 -12.50 1.17
N PHE A 459 -11.11 -13.22 1.82
CA PHE A 459 -10.86 -13.71 3.19
C PHE A 459 -9.75 -14.76 3.27
N ALA A 460 -9.76 -15.79 2.41
CA ALA A 460 -8.76 -16.84 2.48
C ALA A 460 -7.34 -16.35 2.15
N VAL A 461 -7.21 -15.43 1.19
CA VAL A 461 -5.90 -14.82 0.86
C VAL A 461 -5.39 -13.98 2.03
N ALA A 462 -6.28 -13.24 2.70
CA ALA A 462 -5.92 -12.46 3.88
C ALA A 462 -5.52 -13.33 5.09
N VAL A 463 -6.09 -14.54 5.22
CA VAL A 463 -5.70 -15.50 6.27
C VAL A 463 -4.34 -16.12 5.98
N VAL A 464 -4.05 -16.55 4.74
CA VAL A 464 -2.77 -17.19 4.42
C VAL A 464 -1.60 -16.21 4.40
N SER A 465 -1.84 -14.97 3.96
CA SER A 465 -0.81 -13.93 3.83
C SER A 465 -1.20 -12.66 4.60
N PRO A 466 -1.24 -12.70 5.94
CA PRO A 466 -1.74 -11.59 6.76
C PRO A 466 -0.90 -10.31 6.65
N HIS A 467 0.39 -10.43 6.34
CA HIS A 467 1.30 -9.28 6.17
C HIS A 467 0.94 -8.46 4.91
N THR A 468 0.58 -9.11 3.79
CA THR A 468 0.18 -8.45 2.54
C THR A 468 -1.08 -7.59 2.71
N PHE A 469 -1.93 -7.92 3.69
CA PHE A 469 -3.14 -7.18 4.02
C PHE A 469 -2.98 -6.25 5.23
N HIS A 470 -1.75 -6.05 5.71
CA HIS A 470 -1.41 -5.24 6.90
C HIS A 470 -2.14 -5.69 8.18
N LEU A 471 -2.44 -6.98 8.29
CA LEU A 471 -2.98 -7.57 9.52
C LEU A 471 -1.86 -7.85 10.53
N ARG A 472 -0.65 -8.08 10.03
CA ARG A 472 0.59 -8.30 10.79
C ARG A 472 1.75 -7.48 10.19
N PRO A 473 2.70 -7.01 11.00
CA PRO A 473 3.87 -6.26 10.50
C PRO A 473 4.93 -7.15 9.85
N HIS A 474 5.03 -8.41 10.26
CA HIS A 474 6.05 -9.36 9.81
C HIS A 474 5.42 -10.70 9.41
N HIS A 475 6.17 -11.49 8.64
CA HIS A 475 5.78 -12.86 8.31
C HIS A 475 5.67 -13.72 9.58
N PRO A 476 4.62 -14.55 9.71
CA PRO A 476 4.56 -15.56 10.76
C PRO A 476 5.69 -16.58 10.60
N ASP A 477 6.10 -17.23 11.70
CA ASP A 477 7.04 -18.35 11.67
C ASP A 477 6.49 -19.53 10.83
N ALA A 478 7.35 -20.51 10.52
CA ALA A 478 7.00 -21.62 9.64
C ALA A 478 5.80 -22.45 10.14
N GLN A 479 5.69 -22.68 11.45
CA GLN A 479 4.59 -23.45 12.04
C GLN A 479 3.27 -22.67 11.97
N THR A 480 3.30 -21.38 12.30
CA THR A 480 2.12 -20.52 12.21
C THR A 480 1.67 -20.33 10.76
N SER A 481 2.61 -20.13 9.83
CA SER A 481 2.31 -20.03 8.39
C SER A 481 1.66 -21.30 7.84
N ARG A 482 2.11 -22.49 8.28
CA ARG A 482 1.46 -23.76 7.95
C ARG A 482 0.03 -23.84 8.50
N THR A 483 -0.17 -23.45 9.74
CA THR A 483 -1.51 -23.41 10.38
C THR A 483 -2.47 -22.49 9.62
N LEU A 484 -2.04 -21.26 9.31
CA LEU A 484 -2.81 -20.30 8.52
C LEU A 484 -3.13 -20.83 7.12
N THR A 485 -2.21 -21.58 6.50
CA THR A 485 -2.45 -22.22 5.19
C THR A 485 -3.57 -23.26 5.28
N LEU A 486 -3.57 -24.11 6.31
CA LEU A 486 -4.62 -25.12 6.52
C LEU A 486 -5.98 -24.47 6.79
N ILE A 487 -6.01 -23.43 7.63
CA ILE A 487 -7.23 -22.64 7.88
C ILE A 487 -7.73 -22.01 6.59
N SER A 488 -6.85 -21.35 5.84
CA SER A 488 -7.20 -20.72 4.56
C SER A 488 -7.82 -21.72 3.58
N LYS A 489 -7.20 -22.90 3.40
CA LYS A 489 -7.75 -23.97 2.56
C LYS A 489 -9.12 -24.45 3.02
N ALA A 490 -9.32 -24.61 4.33
CA ALA A 490 -10.62 -24.98 4.88
C ALA A 490 -11.69 -23.93 4.58
N ILE A 491 -11.39 -22.65 4.79
CA ILE A 491 -12.30 -21.52 4.50
C ILE A 491 -12.64 -21.44 3.00
N GLN A 492 -11.68 -21.68 2.10
CA GLN A 492 -11.92 -21.73 0.65
C GLN A 492 -12.91 -22.82 0.27
N THR A 493 -12.73 -24.03 0.83
CA THR A 493 -13.62 -25.17 0.59
C THR A 493 -15.02 -24.90 1.13
N LEU A 494 -15.13 -24.42 2.38
CA LEU A 494 -16.42 -24.10 3.01
C LEU A 494 -17.18 -23.01 2.23
N GLY A 495 -16.49 -21.98 1.74
CA GLY A 495 -17.10 -20.95 0.87
C GLY A 495 -17.60 -21.52 -0.45
N SER A 496 -16.89 -22.51 -1.01
CA SER A 496 -17.26 -23.13 -2.29
C SER A 496 -18.34 -24.21 -2.16
N TRP A 497 -18.71 -24.60 -0.93
CA TRP A 497 -19.59 -25.74 -0.65
C TRP A 497 -20.97 -25.62 -1.32
N GLY A 498 -21.61 -24.46 -1.25
CA GLY A 498 -22.92 -24.23 -1.90
C GLY A 498 -22.94 -24.30 -3.43
N SER A 499 -21.76 -24.39 -4.07
CA SER A 499 -21.58 -24.57 -5.52
C SER A 499 -21.12 -25.99 -5.89
N LEU A 500 -20.78 -26.84 -4.91
CA LEU A 500 -20.38 -28.22 -5.13
C LEU A 500 -21.66 -29.08 -5.18
N THR A 501 -21.81 -29.89 -6.23
CA THR A 501 -22.86 -30.91 -6.26
C THR A 501 -22.55 -31.98 -5.19
N LYS A 502 -23.58 -32.54 -4.54
CA LYS A 502 -23.48 -33.56 -3.48
C LYS A 502 -22.53 -34.74 -3.82
N THR A 503 -22.25 -34.97 -5.10
CA THR A 503 -21.42 -36.04 -5.64
C THR A 503 -19.92 -35.73 -5.75
N LYS A 504 -19.46 -34.48 -5.52
CA LYS A 504 -18.05 -34.06 -5.75
C LYS A 504 -17.13 -34.09 -4.51
N LEU A 505 -17.64 -34.46 -3.34
CA LEU A 505 -16.82 -34.59 -2.13
C LEU A 505 -15.75 -35.71 -2.24
N SER A 506 -15.87 -36.59 -3.23
CA SER A 506 -14.90 -37.64 -3.57
C SER A 506 -13.70 -37.18 -4.41
N SER A 507 -13.66 -35.91 -4.87
CA SER A 507 -12.58 -35.40 -5.75
C SER A 507 -11.61 -34.41 -5.08
N PHE A 508 -11.49 -34.43 -3.74
CA PHE A 508 -10.46 -33.63 -3.07
C PHE A 508 -9.07 -34.02 -3.58
N LYS A 509 -8.28 -33.02 -4.00
CA LYS A 509 -6.87 -33.22 -4.36
C LYS A 509 -6.03 -33.74 -3.18
N GLU A 510 -6.47 -33.46 -1.95
CA GLU A 510 -5.78 -33.81 -0.71
C GLU A 510 -6.68 -34.70 0.14
N THR A 511 -6.51 -36.02 0.01
CA THR A 511 -7.37 -37.04 0.64
C THR A 511 -7.41 -36.94 2.17
N PHE A 512 -6.33 -36.43 2.80
CA PHE A 512 -6.25 -36.26 4.25
C PHE A 512 -7.24 -35.21 4.78
N MET A 513 -7.62 -34.20 3.97
CA MET A 513 -8.58 -33.18 4.36
C MET A 513 -10.03 -33.71 4.38
N CYS A 514 -10.31 -34.84 3.72
CA CYS A 514 -11.65 -35.41 3.65
C CYS A 514 -12.20 -35.75 5.04
N GLU A 515 -11.37 -36.33 5.91
CA GLU A 515 -11.79 -36.71 7.27
C GLU A 515 -12.07 -35.47 8.12
N PHE A 516 -11.26 -34.44 7.99
CA PHE A 516 -11.49 -33.14 8.61
C PHE A 516 -12.83 -32.53 8.18
N PHE A 517 -13.15 -32.53 6.88
CA PHE A 517 -14.40 -31.94 6.38
C PHE A 517 -15.67 -32.71 6.79
N LYS A 518 -15.58 -34.02 7.07
CA LYS A 518 -16.71 -34.78 7.63
C LYS A 518 -17.14 -34.28 9.02
N THR A 519 -16.27 -33.57 9.74
CA THR A 519 -16.59 -33.01 11.05
C THR A 519 -17.52 -31.78 10.98
N PHE A 520 -17.77 -31.24 9.78
CA PHE A 520 -18.61 -30.06 9.56
C PHE A 520 -20.00 -30.43 9.03
N GLN A 521 -21.02 -29.68 9.46
CA GLN A 521 -22.40 -29.85 8.97
C GLN A 521 -22.67 -28.97 7.75
N GLU A 522 -22.64 -29.58 6.56
CA GLU A 522 -22.79 -28.95 5.24
C GLU A 522 -23.96 -27.95 5.12
N GLU A 523 -25.16 -28.32 5.59
CA GLU A 523 -26.36 -27.49 5.42
C GLU A 523 -26.27 -26.16 6.19
N THR A 524 -25.81 -26.21 7.45
CA THR A 524 -25.70 -25.03 8.32
C THR A 524 -24.67 -24.01 7.82
N PHE A 525 -23.54 -24.51 7.29
CA PHE A 525 -22.50 -23.67 6.70
C PHE A 525 -23.01 -23.07 5.39
N THR A 526 -23.67 -23.85 4.53
CA THR A 526 -24.20 -23.37 3.24
C THR A 526 -25.19 -22.22 3.42
N GLU A 527 -26.11 -22.31 4.39
CA GLU A 527 -27.02 -21.19 4.71
C GLU A 527 -26.27 -19.96 5.23
N SER A 528 -25.30 -20.17 6.11
CA SER A 528 -24.46 -19.10 6.66
C SER A 528 -23.68 -18.37 5.56
N VAL A 529 -23.11 -19.11 4.60
CA VAL A 529 -22.39 -18.51 3.47
C VAL A 529 -23.34 -17.77 2.54
N LYS A 530 -24.52 -18.34 2.23
CA LYS A 530 -25.54 -17.63 1.43
C LYS A 530 -25.91 -16.28 2.06
N LYS A 531 -26.03 -16.21 3.39
CA LYS A 531 -26.31 -14.96 4.10
C LYS A 531 -25.22 -13.89 3.90
N VAL A 532 -23.95 -14.29 3.82
CA VAL A 532 -22.82 -13.40 3.52
C VAL A 532 -22.89 -12.86 2.08
N CYS A 533 -23.22 -13.72 1.11
CA CYS A 533 -23.19 -13.37 -0.32
C CYS A 533 -24.47 -12.71 -0.85
N PHE A 534 -25.64 -12.94 -0.22
CA PHE A 534 -26.93 -12.61 -0.82
C PHE A 534 -27.62 -11.31 -0.34
N ASN A 535 -27.02 -10.60 0.60
CA ASN A 535 -27.58 -9.48 1.40
C ASN A 535 -28.40 -9.96 2.60
N CYS A 536 -28.00 -9.49 3.77
CA CYS A 536 -28.78 -9.55 5.00
C CYS A 536 -30.01 -8.66 4.87
N ILE A 537 -31.20 -9.29 4.91
CA ILE A 537 -32.47 -8.62 5.15
C ILE A 537 -32.74 -8.73 6.64
N PHE A 538 -32.71 -7.61 7.36
CA PHE A 538 -33.28 -7.53 8.70
C PHE A 538 -34.68 -6.93 8.55
N LEU A 539 -35.72 -7.75 8.67
CA LEU A 539 -37.12 -7.33 8.52
C LEU A 539 -37.83 -7.46 9.86
N LEU A 540 -38.26 -6.34 10.44
CA LEU A 540 -39.03 -6.34 11.69
C LEU A 540 -40.09 -5.24 11.68
N GLU A 541 -41.19 -5.49 12.36
CA GLU A 541 -42.24 -4.50 12.56
C GLU A 541 -41.93 -3.62 13.79
N MET A 542 -41.80 -2.32 13.60
CA MET A 542 -41.52 -1.33 14.65
C MET A 542 -42.39 -0.08 14.50
N TYR A 543 -42.39 0.79 15.52
CA TYR A 543 -43.12 2.06 15.48
C TYR A 543 -42.22 3.21 15.09
N LYS A 544 -42.72 4.09 14.23
CA LYS A 544 -41.95 5.23 13.71
C LYS A 544 -42.71 6.53 13.92
N ARG A 545 -42.03 7.62 14.29
CA ARG A 545 -42.69 8.92 14.46
C ARG A 545 -43.07 9.52 13.10
N ALA A 546 -44.29 10.03 12.96
CA ALA A 546 -44.67 10.77 11.76
C ALA A 546 -43.84 12.06 11.65
N GLN A 547 -43.16 12.26 10.51
CA GLN A 547 -42.31 13.44 10.27
C GLN A 547 -43.11 14.67 9.81
N GLY A 548 -44.38 14.51 9.44
CA GLY A 548 -45.35 15.59 9.21
C GLY A 548 -45.02 16.54 8.05
N ARG A 549 -45.76 16.48 6.94
CA ARG A 549 -45.65 17.45 5.83
C ARG A 549 -46.35 18.79 6.12
N THR A 550 -47.15 18.89 7.18
CA THR A 550 -47.93 20.11 7.51
C THR A 550 -47.68 20.57 8.95
N ARG A 551 -47.62 21.90 9.15
CA ARG A 551 -47.33 22.56 10.45
C ARG A 551 -48.39 22.32 11.54
N ILE A 552 -49.57 21.77 11.21
CA ILE A 552 -50.77 21.76 12.08
C ILE A 552 -51.25 20.33 12.44
N GLY A 553 -50.65 19.26 11.88
CA GLY A 553 -51.09 17.87 12.15
C GLY A 553 -50.47 17.24 13.41
N LYS A 554 -51.27 16.49 14.19
CA LYS A 554 -50.76 15.67 15.31
C LYS A 554 -49.74 14.64 14.81
N LYS A 555 -48.48 14.74 15.26
CA LYS A 555 -47.38 13.82 14.91
C LYS A 555 -47.50 12.51 15.68
N ASN A 556 -48.31 11.57 15.16
CA ASN A 556 -48.52 10.25 15.77
C ASN A 556 -47.42 9.24 15.41
N PHE A 557 -47.23 8.21 16.25
CA PHE A 557 -46.42 7.04 15.93
C PHE A 557 -47.21 6.07 15.05
N LYS A 558 -46.55 5.48 14.06
CA LYS A 558 -47.16 4.55 13.11
C LYS A 558 -46.34 3.27 13.05
N LYS A 559 -47.02 2.13 13.15
CA LYS A 559 -46.42 0.80 13.00
C LYS A 559 -46.04 0.54 11.54
N ARG A 560 -44.82 0.10 11.26
CA ARG A 560 -44.27 -0.11 9.91
C ARG A 560 -43.33 -1.30 9.90
N TRP A 561 -43.26 -1.97 8.76
CA TRP A 561 -42.22 -2.97 8.49
C TRP A 561 -40.95 -2.25 8.11
N PHE A 562 -39.87 -2.49 8.84
CA PHE A 562 -38.55 -1.96 8.56
C PHE A 562 -37.70 -3.02 7.92
N CYS A 563 -37.08 -2.70 6.79
CA CYS A 563 -36.17 -3.57 6.09
C CYS A 563 -34.79 -2.92 6.04
N LEU A 564 -33.80 -3.59 6.59
CA LEU A 564 -32.40 -3.21 6.47
C LEU A 564 -31.69 -4.14 5.49
N THR A 565 -30.99 -3.52 4.54
CA THR A 565 -30.05 -4.18 3.65
C THR A 565 -28.68 -3.51 3.76
N SER A 566 -27.67 -4.05 3.07
CA SER A 566 -26.35 -3.41 2.93
C SER A 566 -26.37 -2.07 2.16
N ARG A 567 -27.47 -1.78 1.44
CA ARG A 567 -27.61 -0.62 0.54
C ARG A 567 -28.55 0.43 1.08
N GLU A 568 -29.65 -0.01 1.67
CA GLU A 568 -30.73 0.85 2.09
C GLU A 568 -31.37 0.38 3.39
N PHE A 569 -31.83 1.36 4.16
CA PHE A 569 -32.72 1.20 5.27
C PHE A 569 -34.09 1.77 4.88
N THR A 570 -35.10 0.91 4.80
CA THR A 570 -36.43 1.26 4.28
C THR A 570 -37.53 0.96 5.30
N TYR A 571 -38.66 1.66 5.19
CA TYR A 571 -39.87 1.27 5.92
C TYR A 571 -41.14 1.30 5.07
N HIS A 572 -41.98 0.29 5.27
CA HIS A 572 -43.08 -0.05 4.36
C HIS A 572 -44.42 -0.09 5.11
N LYS A 573 -45.52 0.20 4.40
CA LYS A 573 -46.91 -0.01 4.90
C LYS A 573 -47.51 -1.28 4.30
N GLN A 574 -47.09 -1.65 3.08
CA GLN A 574 -47.46 -2.83 2.29
C GLN A 574 -46.21 -3.29 1.51
N GLN A 575 -46.31 -3.86 0.29
CA GLN A 575 -45.14 -4.35 -0.47
C GLN A 575 -44.15 -3.26 -0.92
N GLU A 576 -44.59 -2.02 -1.14
CA GLU A 576 -43.70 -0.94 -1.59
C GLU A 576 -43.13 -0.07 -0.45
N PRO A 577 -41.87 0.37 -0.57
CA PRO A 577 -41.22 1.24 0.41
C PRO A 577 -41.86 2.63 0.43
N ILE A 578 -42.26 3.10 1.62
CA ILE A 578 -42.76 4.47 1.80
C ILE A 578 -41.60 5.46 1.82
N PHE A 579 -40.46 5.02 2.36
CA PHE A 579 -39.28 5.83 2.54
C PHE A 579 -38.05 4.94 2.53
N THR A 580 -37.01 5.45 1.90
CA THR A 580 -35.73 4.77 1.69
C THR A 580 -34.61 5.71 2.09
N ILE A 581 -33.76 5.25 3.02
CA ILE A 581 -32.53 5.93 3.40
C ILE A 581 -31.37 5.07 2.88
N PRO A 582 -30.63 5.53 1.86
CA PRO A 582 -29.39 4.87 1.46
C PRO A 582 -28.43 4.77 2.66
N ILE A 583 -27.81 3.62 2.91
CA ILE A 583 -26.93 3.41 4.07
C ILE A 583 -25.83 4.47 4.13
N LYS A 584 -25.23 4.81 3.00
CA LYS A 584 -24.21 5.87 2.86
C LYS A 584 -24.65 7.26 3.36
N ASN A 585 -25.95 7.52 3.47
CA ASN A 585 -26.53 8.79 3.91
C ASN A 585 -26.86 8.80 5.41
N ILE A 586 -26.75 7.67 6.10
CA ILE A 586 -26.92 7.61 7.55
C ILE A 586 -25.64 8.13 8.21
N LEU A 587 -25.80 9.17 9.02
CA LEU A 587 -24.71 9.90 9.65
C LEU A 587 -24.40 9.35 11.05
N ALA A 588 -25.41 8.89 11.79
CA ALA A 588 -25.25 8.24 13.09
C ALA A 588 -26.55 7.52 13.49
N VAL A 589 -26.43 6.52 14.36
CA VAL A 589 -27.56 5.75 14.89
C VAL A 589 -27.35 5.63 16.39
N GLU A 590 -28.27 6.19 17.17
CA GLU A 590 -28.04 6.37 18.60
C GLU A 590 -29.32 6.11 19.40
N LYS A 591 -29.15 5.72 20.66
CA LYS A 591 -30.28 5.63 21.60
C LYS A 591 -30.91 7.02 21.79
N LEU A 592 -32.22 7.08 21.88
CA LEU A 592 -32.95 8.31 22.17
C LEU A 592 -33.36 8.32 23.65
N ASP A 593 -33.15 9.45 24.32
CA ASP A 593 -33.56 9.63 25.70
C ASP A 593 -35.09 9.52 25.85
N GLU A 594 -35.53 8.76 26.85
CA GLU A 594 -36.93 8.39 27.08
C GLU A 594 -37.80 9.63 27.31
N SER A 595 -37.22 10.67 27.92
CA SER A 595 -37.84 11.97 28.18
C SER A 595 -38.32 12.68 26.91
N SER A 596 -37.79 12.31 25.73
CA SER A 596 -38.13 12.94 24.46
C SER A 596 -39.61 12.76 24.09
N PHE A 597 -40.16 11.57 24.35
CA PHE A 597 -41.53 11.20 23.98
C PHE A 597 -42.27 10.40 25.06
N ASN A 598 -41.68 10.26 26.25
CA ASN A 598 -42.15 9.38 27.32
C ASN A 598 -42.39 7.94 26.81
N LYS A 599 -41.44 7.44 26.02
CA LYS A 599 -41.49 6.11 25.40
C LYS A 599 -40.14 5.40 25.58
N LYS A 600 -40.22 4.14 26.00
CA LYS A 600 -39.06 3.26 26.17
C LYS A 600 -38.61 2.67 24.83
N ASN A 601 -37.39 2.13 24.79
CA ASN A 601 -36.82 1.39 23.65
C ASN A 601 -36.76 2.21 22.36
N MET A 602 -36.48 3.50 22.52
CA MET A 602 -36.39 4.43 21.40
C MET A 602 -34.95 4.66 20.95
N PHE A 603 -34.79 4.79 19.65
CA PHE A 603 -33.55 5.15 19.00
C PHE A 603 -33.81 6.10 17.83
N GLN A 604 -32.75 6.73 17.35
CA GLN A 604 -32.79 7.68 16.26
C GLN A 604 -31.78 7.33 15.18
N VAL A 605 -32.21 7.45 13.93
CA VAL A 605 -31.36 7.35 12.74
C VAL A 605 -31.18 8.76 12.18
N LEU A 606 -29.98 9.29 12.28
CA LEU A 606 -29.60 10.62 11.81
C LEU A 606 -29.19 10.53 10.34
N HIS A 607 -29.81 11.35 9.50
CA HIS A 607 -29.51 11.48 8.07
C HIS A 607 -29.70 12.93 7.63
N GLY A 608 -29.29 13.28 6.40
CA GLY A 608 -29.20 14.66 5.90
C GLY A 608 -30.48 15.51 5.85
N GLU A 609 -31.64 15.01 6.29
CA GLU A 609 -32.87 15.81 6.41
C GLU A 609 -33.27 16.01 7.88
N LYS A 610 -34.01 15.05 8.46
CA LYS A 610 -34.48 15.08 9.84
C LYS A 610 -34.26 13.73 10.50
N PRO A 611 -33.96 13.69 11.81
CA PRO A 611 -33.87 12.44 12.54
C PRO A 611 -35.11 11.57 12.33
N LEU A 612 -34.91 10.29 12.02
CA LEU A 612 -35.97 9.29 12.03
C LEU A 612 -36.01 8.66 13.43
N TYR A 613 -37.06 8.97 14.18
CA TYR A 613 -37.28 8.40 15.52
C TYR A 613 -38.07 7.09 15.44
N ILE A 614 -37.52 6.02 16.03
CA ILE A 614 -38.04 4.67 15.97
C ILE A 614 -38.17 4.12 17.40
N GLN A 615 -39.24 3.36 17.63
CA GLN A 615 -39.49 2.62 18.86
C GLN A 615 -39.57 1.13 18.52
N ALA A 616 -38.65 0.33 19.06
CA ALA A 616 -38.68 -1.13 18.97
C ALA A 616 -39.65 -1.74 20.01
N ASN A 617 -39.97 -3.03 19.88
CA ASN A 617 -40.95 -3.65 20.78
C ASN A 617 -40.37 -3.88 22.19
N ASN A 618 -39.07 -4.12 22.29
CA ASN A 618 -38.35 -4.33 23.54
C ASN A 618 -36.91 -3.78 23.48
N CYS A 619 -36.19 -3.83 24.61
CA CYS A 619 -34.83 -3.30 24.71
C CYS A 619 -33.78 -4.14 23.97
N VAL A 620 -34.04 -5.44 23.80
CA VAL A 620 -33.16 -6.36 23.05
C VAL A 620 -33.21 -5.98 21.57
N GLU A 621 -34.40 -5.93 20.98
CA GLU A 621 -34.60 -5.49 19.60
C GLU A 621 -34.04 -4.08 19.36
N ALA A 622 -34.26 -3.14 20.28
CA ALA A 622 -33.70 -1.80 20.14
C ALA A 622 -32.16 -1.85 20.05
N SER A 623 -31.52 -2.66 20.91
CA SER A 623 -30.07 -2.81 20.92
C SER A 623 -29.57 -3.52 19.66
N GLU A 624 -30.23 -4.59 19.22
CA GLU A 624 -29.90 -5.31 17.98
C GLU A 624 -30.02 -4.42 16.75
N TRP A 625 -31.08 -3.59 16.67
CA TRP A 625 -31.27 -2.66 15.55
C TRP A 625 -30.25 -1.54 15.54
N ILE A 626 -29.94 -0.95 16.71
CA ILE A 626 -28.85 0.04 16.82
C ILE A 626 -27.54 -0.61 16.41
N GLU A 627 -27.23 -1.80 16.89
CA GLU A 627 -26.00 -2.52 16.57
C GLU A 627 -25.90 -2.85 15.08
N ALA A 628 -26.97 -3.38 14.48
CA ALA A 628 -27.02 -3.70 13.05
C ALA A 628 -26.85 -2.46 12.17
N LEU A 629 -27.55 -1.37 12.50
CA LEU A 629 -27.45 -0.10 11.78
C LEU A 629 -26.09 0.57 11.99
N CYS A 630 -25.52 0.54 13.19
CA CYS A 630 -24.15 1.00 13.46
C CYS A 630 -23.10 0.18 12.71
N ARG A 631 -23.33 -1.13 12.53
CA ARG A 631 -22.45 -2.03 11.77
C ARG A 631 -22.47 -1.74 10.27
N VAL A 632 -23.64 -1.65 9.64
CA VAL A 632 -23.75 -1.32 8.20
C VAL A 632 -23.26 0.10 7.89
N THR A 633 -23.40 1.04 8.84
CA THR A 633 -22.96 2.44 8.66
C THR A 633 -21.52 2.67 9.10
N ARG A 634 -20.84 1.67 9.68
CA ARG A 634 -19.53 1.83 10.31
C ARG A 634 -18.50 2.45 9.37
N CYS A 635 -18.54 2.10 8.08
CA CYS A 635 -17.60 2.56 7.06
C CYS A 635 -18.06 3.84 6.31
N ASN A 636 -19.13 4.51 6.74
CA ASN A 636 -19.61 5.74 6.10
C ASN A 636 -18.61 6.89 6.32
N GLN A 637 -18.28 7.63 5.25
CA GLN A 637 -17.30 8.72 5.31
C GLN A 637 -17.77 9.95 6.11
N LYS A 638 -19.08 10.25 6.10
CA LYS A 638 -19.65 11.47 6.69
C LYS A 638 -20.31 11.24 8.05
N ARG A 639 -19.74 10.36 8.89
CA ARG A 639 -20.33 10.08 10.20
C ARG A 639 -20.19 11.27 11.14
N LEU A 640 -21.22 11.51 11.94
CA LEU A 640 -21.19 12.55 12.97
C LEU A 640 -20.32 12.08 14.14
N SER A 641 -19.52 13.00 14.68
CA SER A 641 -18.78 12.80 15.94
C SER A 641 -19.66 13.09 17.16
N PHE A 642 -20.62 14.02 17.01
CA PHE A 642 -21.52 14.47 18.05
C PHE A 642 -22.98 14.44 17.59
N TYR A 643 -23.89 14.15 18.52
CA TYR A 643 -25.33 14.11 18.28
C TYR A 643 -26.12 14.68 19.47
N HIS A 644 -27.43 14.90 19.28
CA HIS A 644 -28.34 15.29 20.35
C HIS A 644 -29.09 14.06 20.92
N PRO A 645 -28.94 13.71 22.21
CA PRO A 645 -29.59 12.55 22.81
C PRO A 645 -31.12 12.62 22.91
N SER A 646 -31.68 13.83 22.87
CA SER A 646 -33.12 14.07 23.04
C SER A 646 -33.70 14.81 21.83
N ALA A 647 -35.00 14.71 21.59
CA ALA A 647 -35.64 15.32 20.42
C ALA A 647 -35.72 16.86 20.47
N PHE A 648 -35.74 17.49 19.29
CA PHE A 648 -36.09 18.92 19.13
C PHE A 648 -37.61 19.09 19.17
N LEU A 649 -38.13 19.79 20.18
CA LEU A 649 -39.55 20.03 20.42
C LEU A 649 -39.78 21.47 20.88
N ASN A 650 -40.91 22.07 20.51
CA ASN A 650 -41.30 23.42 20.94
C ASN A 650 -40.25 24.52 20.69
N GLY A 651 -39.43 24.36 19.66
CA GLY A 651 -38.41 25.34 19.29
C GLY A 651 -37.07 25.18 20.01
N ASN A 652 -36.85 24.10 20.77
CA ASN A 652 -35.58 23.83 21.41
C ASN A 652 -35.24 22.33 21.50
N TRP A 653 -33.95 22.02 21.59
CA TRP A 653 -33.44 20.69 21.93
C TRP A 653 -33.68 20.40 23.40
N LEU A 654 -34.29 19.26 23.73
CA LEU A 654 -34.59 18.92 25.13
C LEU A 654 -33.34 18.66 25.98
N CYS A 655 -32.27 18.18 25.36
CA CYS A 655 -31.00 17.83 25.99
C CYS A 655 -30.16 19.06 26.39
N CYS A 656 -29.89 19.99 25.46
CA CYS A 656 -28.99 21.13 25.67
C CYS A 656 -29.66 22.51 25.62
N LYS A 657 -30.98 22.55 25.39
CA LYS A 657 -31.79 23.78 25.25
C LYS A 657 -31.42 24.68 24.06
N ALA A 658 -30.55 24.25 23.17
CA ALA A 658 -30.27 24.96 21.93
C ALA A 658 -31.56 25.20 21.11
N THR A 659 -31.75 26.41 20.61
CA THR A 659 -32.99 26.86 19.95
C THR A 659 -32.98 26.67 18.44
N ILE A 660 -31.84 26.25 17.87
CA ILE A 660 -31.65 26.04 16.44
C ILE A 660 -31.63 24.52 16.16
N GLU A 661 -32.54 24.03 15.30
CA GLU A 661 -32.65 22.59 14.97
C GLU A 661 -31.37 22.07 14.30
N SER A 662 -30.58 22.92 13.63
CA SER A 662 -29.32 22.56 12.97
C SER A 662 -28.06 22.74 13.83
N SER A 663 -28.19 23.00 15.13
CA SER A 663 -27.03 23.09 16.03
C SER A 663 -26.26 21.77 16.12
N GLU A 664 -24.94 21.85 16.25
CA GLU A 664 -24.07 20.68 16.50
C GLU A 664 -24.50 19.91 17.76
N GLY A 665 -24.30 18.59 17.75
CA GLY A 665 -24.71 17.69 18.81
C GLY A 665 -24.03 17.97 20.16
N CYS A 666 -24.75 17.75 21.26
CA CYS A 666 -24.23 17.99 22.62
C CYS A 666 -23.65 16.74 23.32
N ALA A 667 -23.70 15.56 22.67
CA ALA A 667 -23.15 14.32 23.20
C ALA A 667 -22.31 13.61 22.13
N ARG A 668 -21.30 12.87 22.55
CA ARG A 668 -20.43 12.12 21.63
C ARG A 668 -21.14 10.85 21.15
N CYS A 669 -21.04 10.56 19.85
CA CYS A 669 -21.60 9.33 19.27
C CYS A 669 -20.96 8.08 19.89
N THR A 670 -21.76 7.02 20.07
CA THR A 670 -21.36 5.79 20.78
C THR A 670 -20.44 4.92 19.91
N ALA A 671 -20.65 4.91 18.59
CA ALA A 671 -19.76 4.24 17.68
C ALA A 671 -18.66 5.22 17.25
N ASP A 672 -17.42 4.94 17.64
CA ASP A 672 -16.23 5.70 17.23
C ASP A 672 -16.29 5.97 15.72
N VAL A 673 -15.99 7.22 15.35
CA VAL A 673 -15.63 7.53 13.97
C VAL A 673 -14.40 6.67 13.68
N PRO A 674 -14.42 5.79 12.66
CA PRO A 674 -13.20 5.09 12.28
C PRO A 674 -12.11 6.14 12.08
N ALA A 675 -10.91 5.91 12.62
CA ALA A 675 -9.73 6.63 12.18
C ALA A 675 -9.69 6.54 10.65
N ASP A 676 -9.73 7.70 9.99
CA ASP A 676 -9.91 7.92 8.55
C ASP A 676 -9.84 6.66 7.67
N THR A 677 -11.01 6.19 7.23
CA THR A 677 -11.11 5.38 6.00
C THR A 677 -11.19 6.30 4.78
N GLN A 678 -10.50 7.46 4.81
CA GLN A 678 -10.26 8.20 3.58
C GLN A 678 -9.29 7.37 2.76
N ILE A 679 -9.84 6.71 1.75
CA ILE A 679 -9.06 6.25 0.62
C ILE A 679 -8.60 7.55 -0.07
N GLU A 680 -7.50 8.12 0.41
CA GLU A 680 -6.84 9.27 -0.23
C GLU A 680 -6.22 8.77 -1.53
N ILE A 681 -7.02 8.80 -2.60
CA ILE A 681 -6.54 8.60 -3.96
C ILE A 681 -6.29 9.97 -4.56
N ASP A 682 -5.05 10.22 -4.94
CA ASP A 682 -4.68 11.35 -5.76
C ASP A 682 -5.03 11.04 -7.22
N GLY A 683 -6.18 11.55 -7.68
CA GLY A 683 -6.66 11.32 -9.05
C GLY A 683 -5.71 11.82 -10.14
N ASP A 684 -4.92 12.87 -9.87
CA ASP A 684 -3.97 13.40 -10.86
C ASP A 684 -2.75 12.48 -10.95
N ARG A 685 -2.25 11.99 -9.81
CA ARG A 685 -1.18 10.97 -9.77
C ARG A 685 -1.58 9.68 -10.50
N GLU A 686 -2.79 9.18 -10.28
CA GLU A 686 -3.26 7.98 -10.98
C GLU A 686 -3.42 8.23 -12.49
N THR A 687 -3.82 9.45 -12.89
CA THR A 687 -3.91 9.83 -14.31
C THR A 687 -2.54 9.96 -14.95
N GLU A 688 -1.55 10.52 -14.25
CA GLU A 688 -0.15 10.55 -14.68
C GLU A 688 0.39 9.12 -14.86
N ARG A 689 0.12 8.22 -13.91
CA ARG A 689 0.55 6.82 -14.03
C ARG A 689 -0.03 6.16 -15.28
N ILE A 690 -1.31 6.38 -15.54
CA ILE A 690 -1.99 5.88 -16.75
C ILE A 690 -1.39 6.47 -18.02
N TYR A 691 -1.08 7.78 -18.02
CA TYR A 691 -0.35 8.42 -19.11
C TYR A 691 1.02 7.75 -19.35
N SER A 692 1.83 7.55 -18.31
CA SER A 692 3.13 6.85 -18.40
C SER A 692 2.98 5.46 -19.01
N LEU A 693 1.94 4.71 -18.63
CA LEU A 693 1.67 3.38 -19.19
C LEU A 693 1.32 3.42 -20.69
N PHE A 694 0.52 4.40 -21.13
CA PHE A 694 0.27 4.59 -22.56
C PHE A 694 1.56 4.95 -23.32
N THR A 695 2.38 5.83 -22.76
CA THR A 695 3.66 6.25 -23.37
C THR A 695 4.65 5.07 -23.48
N ILE A 696 4.80 4.27 -22.42
CA ILE A 696 5.67 3.07 -22.41
C ILE A 696 5.20 2.05 -23.46
N ASN A 697 3.89 1.91 -23.65
CA ASN A 697 3.29 0.93 -24.58
C ASN A 697 2.90 1.55 -25.94
N ARG A 698 3.48 2.70 -26.33
CA ARG A 698 3.13 3.41 -27.58
C ARG A 698 3.26 2.53 -28.83
N SER A 699 4.29 1.68 -28.89
CA SER A 699 4.48 0.75 -30.00
C SER A 699 3.36 -0.28 -30.13
N LYS A 700 2.80 -0.75 -29.01
CA LYS A 700 1.63 -1.65 -29.01
C LYS A 700 0.36 -0.90 -29.44
N LEU A 701 0.18 0.35 -29.01
CA LEU A 701 -0.95 1.19 -29.43
C LEU A 701 -0.95 1.42 -30.95
N GLN A 702 0.21 1.75 -31.54
CA GLN A 702 0.36 1.95 -32.99
C GLN A 702 0.03 0.68 -33.77
N LYS A 703 0.53 -0.48 -33.33
CA LYS A 703 0.17 -1.77 -33.96
C LYS A 703 -1.32 -2.06 -33.90
N LEU A 704 -1.97 -1.75 -32.78
CA LEU A 704 -3.41 -1.94 -32.61
C LEU A 704 -4.22 -0.98 -33.51
N GLU A 705 -3.75 0.26 -33.66
CA GLU A 705 -4.34 1.25 -34.56
C GLU A 705 -4.22 0.84 -36.03
N GLU A 706 -3.03 0.42 -36.47
CA GLU A 706 -2.79 -0.11 -37.81
C GLU A 706 -3.68 -1.32 -38.11
N ALA A 707 -3.82 -2.23 -37.14
CA ALA A 707 -4.70 -3.39 -37.24
C ALA A 707 -6.16 -2.95 -37.43
N CYS A 708 -6.66 -2.02 -36.61
CA CYS A 708 -8.03 -1.53 -36.71
C CYS A 708 -8.28 -0.82 -38.05
N GLY A 709 -7.34 0.00 -38.52
CA GLY A 709 -7.40 0.68 -39.81
C GLY A 709 -7.43 -0.31 -40.99
N SER A 710 -6.59 -1.34 -40.95
CA SER A 710 -6.58 -2.41 -41.96
C SER A 710 -7.90 -3.18 -41.99
N ILE A 711 -8.42 -3.58 -40.83
CA ILE A 711 -9.70 -4.30 -40.71
C ILE A 711 -10.88 -3.47 -41.20
N ALA A 712 -10.88 -2.15 -40.97
CA ALA A 712 -11.95 -1.26 -41.40
C ALA A 712 -12.02 -1.08 -42.93
N VAL A 713 -10.89 -1.26 -43.64
CA VAL A 713 -10.78 -0.99 -45.09
C VAL A 713 -10.81 -2.28 -45.93
N TYR A 714 -10.38 -3.42 -45.40
CA TYR A 714 -10.22 -4.67 -46.16
C TYR A 714 -11.51 -5.54 -46.16
N GLN A 715 -12.08 -5.77 -47.35
CA GLN A 715 -13.31 -6.57 -47.56
C GLN A 715 -13.07 -8.01 -48.08
N GLY A 716 -11.81 -8.47 -48.18
CA GLY A 716 -11.45 -9.80 -48.71
C GLY A 716 -11.45 -10.93 -47.67
N PRO A 717 -11.28 -12.21 -48.08
CA PRO A 717 -11.16 -13.32 -47.14
C PRO A 717 -9.93 -13.13 -46.25
N ARG A 718 -10.12 -13.24 -44.92
CA ARG A 718 -9.06 -13.14 -43.92
C ARG A 718 -8.04 -14.25 -44.20
N LYS A 719 -6.80 -13.88 -44.53
CA LYS A 719 -5.68 -14.83 -44.44
C LYS A 719 -5.44 -15.15 -42.96
N GLU A 720 -4.93 -16.37 -42.71
CA GLU A 720 -4.59 -16.95 -41.40
C GLU A 720 -3.89 -15.99 -40.42
N PRO A 721 -3.92 -16.26 -39.10
CA PRO A 721 -3.74 -15.25 -38.05
C PRO A 721 -2.31 -14.70 -37.99
N ASP A 722 -2.09 -13.56 -38.63
CA ASP A 722 -0.90 -12.71 -38.47
C ASP A 722 -0.82 -12.13 -37.04
N ASP A 723 0.33 -11.53 -36.68
CA ASP A 723 0.79 -10.94 -35.39
C ASP A 723 -0.22 -10.19 -34.48
N TYR A 724 -1.45 -9.97 -34.94
CA TYR A 724 -2.56 -9.27 -34.29
C TYR A 724 -3.46 -10.17 -33.44
N SER A 725 -3.24 -11.49 -33.43
CA SER A 725 -4.01 -12.48 -32.65
C SER A 725 -4.04 -12.24 -31.12
N ASN A 726 -3.19 -11.33 -30.64
CA ASN A 726 -3.08 -10.99 -29.22
C ASN A 726 -4.13 -9.98 -28.73
N PHE A 727 -4.85 -9.28 -29.62
CA PHE A 727 -5.80 -8.22 -29.25
C PHE A 727 -7.27 -8.63 -29.49
N THR A 728 -8.13 -8.30 -28.53
CA THR A 728 -9.58 -8.48 -28.69
C THR A 728 -10.20 -7.24 -29.35
N ILE A 729 -10.58 -7.35 -30.63
CA ILE A 729 -11.21 -6.26 -31.40
C ILE A 729 -12.65 -6.68 -31.78
N GLU A 730 -13.67 -6.23 -31.04
CA GLU A 730 -15.08 -6.46 -31.40
C GLU A 730 -15.56 -5.51 -32.51
N ASP A 731 -15.14 -4.24 -32.48
CA ASP A 731 -15.48 -3.20 -33.46
C ASP A 731 -14.24 -2.40 -33.84
N SER A 732 -13.73 -2.60 -35.06
CA SER A 732 -12.50 -1.95 -35.52
C SER A 732 -12.66 -0.44 -35.71
N VAL A 733 -13.83 0.06 -36.09
CA VAL A 733 -14.05 1.49 -36.36
C VAL A 733 -14.14 2.26 -35.05
N ALA A 734 -14.92 1.76 -34.09
CA ALA A 734 -15.03 2.36 -32.76
C ALA A 734 -13.68 2.33 -32.04
N THR A 735 -12.97 1.20 -32.10
CA THR A 735 -11.64 1.06 -31.46
C THR A 735 -10.62 2.00 -32.10
N PHE A 736 -10.60 2.13 -33.42
CA PHE A 736 -9.73 3.07 -34.14
C PHE A 736 -9.95 4.52 -33.70
N HIS A 737 -11.20 4.96 -33.58
CA HIS A 737 -11.51 6.32 -33.15
C HIS A 737 -11.05 6.59 -31.70
N THR A 738 -11.24 5.64 -30.78
CA THR A 738 -10.72 5.79 -29.41
C THR A 738 -9.19 5.83 -29.40
N LEU A 739 -8.51 5.02 -30.23
CA LEU A 739 -7.05 5.03 -30.33
C LEU A 739 -6.50 6.37 -30.79
N GLN A 740 -7.10 6.97 -31.82
CA GLN A 740 -6.76 8.32 -32.29
C GLN A 740 -6.88 9.35 -31.16
N GLN A 741 -7.97 9.30 -30.38
CA GLN A 741 -8.13 10.18 -29.21
C GLN A 741 -7.06 9.95 -28.15
N ILE A 742 -6.71 8.69 -27.84
CA ILE A 742 -5.66 8.36 -26.88
C ILE A 742 -4.32 8.93 -27.35
N ILE A 743 -3.95 8.67 -28.60
CA ILE A 743 -2.67 9.09 -29.18
C ILE A 743 -2.55 10.62 -29.18
N ASP A 744 -3.57 11.34 -29.66
CA ASP A 744 -3.60 12.80 -29.65
C ASP A 744 -3.44 13.41 -28.24
N ILE A 745 -4.10 12.80 -27.25
CA ILE A 745 -4.04 13.27 -25.86
C ILE A 745 -2.66 13.00 -25.26
N VAL A 746 -2.11 11.81 -25.49
CA VAL A 746 -0.78 11.40 -24.99
C VAL A 746 0.30 12.28 -25.61
N GLU A 747 0.23 12.61 -26.90
CA GLU A 747 1.20 13.49 -27.56
C GLU A 747 1.17 14.91 -26.96
N LYS A 748 0.00 15.49 -26.74
CA LYS A 748 -0.15 16.81 -26.09
C LYS A 748 0.39 16.82 -24.65
N LEU A 749 0.17 15.74 -23.90
CA LEU A 749 0.74 15.59 -22.56
C LEU A 749 2.26 15.45 -22.61
N ASN A 750 2.79 14.70 -23.56
CA ASN A 750 4.23 14.53 -23.75
C ASN A 750 4.93 15.86 -24.06
N GLU A 751 4.35 16.70 -24.92
CA GLU A 751 4.87 18.06 -25.15
C GLU A 751 4.91 18.91 -23.87
N SER A 752 3.90 18.76 -23.01
CA SER A 752 3.80 19.50 -21.76
C SER A 752 4.88 19.05 -20.77
N HIS A 753 5.11 17.74 -20.69
CA HIS A 753 6.18 17.13 -19.91
C HIS A 753 7.56 17.54 -20.39
N GLU A 754 7.82 17.51 -21.69
CA GLU A 754 9.11 17.95 -22.26
C GLU A 754 9.40 19.43 -21.97
N LYS A 755 8.38 20.30 -22.07
CA LYS A 755 8.51 21.73 -21.71
C LYS A 755 8.86 21.88 -20.22
N TYR A 756 8.22 21.11 -19.36
CA TYR A 756 8.49 21.13 -17.92
C TYR A 756 9.91 20.63 -17.59
N GLN A 757 10.35 19.52 -18.19
CA GLN A 757 11.69 18.97 -18.03
C GLN A 757 12.77 19.97 -18.47
N LYS A 758 12.61 20.59 -19.65
CA LYS A 758 13.55 21.62 -20.14
C LYS A 758 13.66 22.80 -19.17
N LYS A 759 12.54 23.26 -18.63
CA LYS A 759 12.52 24.34 -17.62
C LYS A 759 13.23 23.91 -16.33
N ARG A 760 12.98 22.70 -15.84
CA ARG A 760 13.61 22.17 -14.62
C ARG A 760 15.12 21.99 -14.78
N SER A 761 15.59 21.43 -15.90
CA SER A 761 17.02 21.27 -16.20
C SER A 761 17.73 22.62 -16.32
N SER A 762 17.06 23.64 -16.88
CA SER A 762 17.62 24.99 -16.93
C SER A 762 17.86 25.56 -15.53
N ILE A 763 16.95 25.35 -14.58
CA ILE A 763 17.05 25.85 -13.21
C ILE A 763 18.15 25.11 -12.42
N LEU A 764 18.29 23.79 -12.62
CA LEU A 764 19.32 22.98 -11.94
C LEU A 764 20.74 23.30 -12.43
N ALA A 765 20.93 23.59 -13.72
CA ALA A 765 22.23 23.97 -14.27
C ALA A 765 22.77 25.29 -13.68
N TYR A 766 21.88 26.23 -13.30
CA TYR A 766 22.27 27.44 -12.58
C TYR A 766 22.63 27.18 -11.11
N ALA A 767 22.14 26.09 -10.52
CA ALA A 767 22.37 25.76 -9.11
C ALA A 767 23.60 24.87 -8.86
N SER A 768 24.07 24.07 -9.84
CA SER A 768 25.14 23.08 -9.63
C SER A 768 26.55 23.52 -10.05
N GLY A 769 26.72 24.70 -10.67
CA GLY A 769 28.05 25.26 -11.00
C GLY A 769 28.95 24.37 -11.87
N THR A 770 28.39 23.34 -12.53
CA THR A 770 29.13 22.37 -13.34
C THR A 770 28.76 22.57 -14.81
N PRO A 771 29.73 22.83 -15.71
CA PRO A 771 29.46 22.83 -17.14
C PRO A 771 29.18 21.40 -17.59
N LEU A 772 28.01 21.17 -18.20
CA LEU A 772 27.75 19.93 -18.93
C LEU A 772 28.75 19.81 -20.08
N ALA A 773 29.62 18.80 -20.04
CA ALA A 773 30.25 18.28 -21.24
C ALA A 773 29.15 17.68 -22.12
N SER A 774 28.94 18.28 -23.29
CA SER A 774 28.02 17.84 -24.32
C SER A 774 28.34 16.43 -24.81
N PHE A 775 27.32 15.57 -24.87
CA PHE A 775 27.21 14.50 -25.87
C PHE A 775 26.01 14.80 -26.77
#